data_AF-A0AB35FNU5-F1
#
_entry.id   AF-A0AB35FNU5-F1
#
_cell.length_a   1.000
_cell.length_b   1.000
_cell.length_c   1.000
_cell.angle_alpha   90.00
_cell.angle_beta   90.00
_cell.angle_gamma   90.00
#
_symmetry.space_group_name_H-M   'P 1'
#
loop_
_entity.id
_entity.type
_entity.pdbx_description
1 polymer ?
#
loop_
_entity_poly.entity_id
_entity_poly.type
_entity_poly.pdbx_seq_one_letter_code
_entity_poly.pdbx_strand_id
1 'polypeptide(L)'
;MGSEDAIRQAVIIAGGLGTRARSMTGDAIPKALLPLDGVPIILRQIRVLAREGVQHVRVLGGHLGSQLEPALGPEAEKLGIKIEVFVETSPLGTAGCLTTLDTTSGDVLIVYGDMLFDIDLAALARHRHQFPAALTIIAHPNDHPLTSDLVVQKSGYLQHLLPRKTPRNADWRNLVPAGLYVASDQFFEALVPGHTADMIHDVIPDLLERSIPIAIYDTPEYIKDTGSPNRHAAAEEDLRQDRVHAVHLSVRRPAVFFDCDGVLNEDVGGHGVVHPDQVKLIGRAGEAVRLAREAGFLAVAVTNRPQLAKGLLDESGLDHVLGRLEAELAKDGGVLDRIYFCPHHPDKGFPNEIPELKIDCACRKPGDLMIRQAMAELPIEKTKSIIIGDSLRDIGAGRKAGIWAYGVRTGYGLRDEKSYPAGQTEIPRADLVFDTVYDAVRFQCSYQDIGQALFSAIDARLSNAAGPLLVGICGRSRSGKSTFAHAVQRMLSEAGCRVLRLELDRWILPLEHRRPDMNAEERNRVEFYPEIVSMLRQSGQVEAPGYDAASRGQQKGTTIYDARDAEVILLDGIFAGHASIREDVDMAAFVEASQQTLLSRFHNFYAWKGLTPADAEGLWASRIQEEWPSIDLQRTSADIVINLEEAIL
;
A
#
# COMPACT_ATOMS: atom_id res chain seq x y z
N MET A 1 -15.52 26.45 -1.80
CA MET A 1 -15.31 26.65 -3.25
C MET A 1 -16.51 27.43 -3.78
N GLY A 2 -16.27 28.44 -4.62
CA GLY A 2 -17.34 29.06 -5.39
C GLY A 2 -17.90 28.07 -6.41
N SER A 3 -19.13 28.29 -6.87
CA SER A 3 -19.80 27.41 -7.84
C SER A 3 -19.14 27.38 -9.22
N GLU A 4 -18.18 28.27 -9.49
CA GLU A 4 -17.58 28.53 -10.80
C GLU A 4 -16.46 27.56 -11.19
N ASP A 5 -15.77 26.92 -10.23
CA ASP A 5 -14.66 26.00 -10.53
C ASP A 5 -15.09 24.53 -10.73
N ALA A 6 -16.40 24.24 -10.71
CA ALA A 6 -16.90 22.86 -10.79
C ALA A 6 -17.05 22.38 -12.24
N ILE A 7 -16.67 21.13 -12.51
CA ILE A 7 -16.92 20.48 -13.80
C ILE A 7 -18.42 20.17 -13.91
N ARG A 8 -19.16 20.96 -14.70
CA ARG A 8 -20.63 20.85 -14.85
C ARG A 8 -21.08 20.17 -16.14
N GLN A 9 -20.17 19.99 -17.08
CA GLN A 9 -20.45 19.46 -18.41
C GLN A 9 -19.63 18.21 -18.69
N ALA A 10 -20.24 17.24 -19.34
CA ALA A 10 -19.54 16.04 -19.81
C ALA A 10 -19.96 15.66 -21.23
N VAL A 11 -19.07 15.00 -21.95
CA VAL A 11 -19.28 14.40 -23.26
C VAL A 11 -18.91 12.92 -23.17
N ILE A 12 -19.84 12.04 -23.54
CA ILE A 12 -19.62 10.60 -23.62
C ILE A 12 -19.48 10.20 -25.10
N ILE A 13 -18.33 9.64 -25.47
CA ILE A 13 -18.06 9.14 -26.83
C ILE A 13 -18.51 7.68 -26.91
N ALA A 14 -19.64 7.44 -27.57
CA ALA A 14 -20.30 6.14 -27.71
C ALA A 14 -20.32 5.63 -29.17
N GLY A 15 -19.47 6.15 -30.05
CA GLY A 15 -19.53 5.92 -31.50
C GLY A 15 -18.74 4.75 -32.09
N GLY A 16 -17.89 4.07 -31.32
CA GLY A 16 -17.01 3.02 -31.84
C GLY A 16 -17.75 1.77 -32.35
N LEU A 17 -17.24 1.15 -33.43
CA LEU A 17 -17.78 -0.08 -34.04
C LEU A 17 -17.80 -1.32 -33.12
N GLY A 18 -17.20 -1.23 -31.92
CA GLY A 18 -17.30 -2.28 -30.91
C GLY A 18 -16.75 -3.65 -31.34
N THR A 19 -15.81 -3.72 -32.29
CA THR A 19 -15.35 -4.98 -32.91
C THR A 19 -14.93 -6.05 -31.91
N ARG A 20 -14.23 -5.67 -30.82
CA ARG A 20 -13.81 -6.57 -29.71
C ARG A 20 -14.97 -6.99 -28.80
N ALA A 21 -16.04 -6.19 -28.74
CA ALA A 21 -17.25 -6.45 -27.97
C ALA A 21 -18.37 -7.07 -28.83
N ARG A 22 -18.11 -7.37 -30.11
CA ARG A 22 -19.11 -7.91 -31.04
C ARG A 22 -19.65 -9.26 -30.57
N SER A 23 -18.82 -10.09 -29.94
CA SER A 23 -19.23 -11.36 -29.32
C SER A 23 -20.21 -11.18 -28.16
N MET A 24 -20.21 -10.01 -27.50
CA MET A 24 -21.09 -9.70 -26.36
C MET A 24 -22.35 -8.94 -26.80
N THR A 25 -22.20 -8.00 -27.73
CA THR A 25 -23.28 -7.13 -28.22
C THR A 25 -24.14 -7.79 -29.30
N GLY A 26 -23.60 -8.82 -29.98
CA GLY A 26 -24.26 -9.47 -31.12
C GLY A 26 -24.55 -8.52 -32.29
N ASP A 27 -23.92 -7.33 -32.32
CA ASP A 27 -24.27 -6.25 -33.27
C ASP A 27 -25.74 -5.79 -33.16
N ALA A 28 -26.38 -6.04 -32.02
CA ALA A 28 -27.79 -5.72 -31.78
C ALA A 28 -27.99 -4.46 -30.93
N ILE A 29 -27.00 -4.14 -30.09
CA ILE A 29 -27.00 -2.97 -29.20
C ILE A 29 -25.67 -2.20 -29.31
N PRO A 30 -25.68 -0.86 -29.12
CA PRO A 30 -24.47 -0.08 -28.91
C PRO A 30 -23.62 -0.65 -27.77
N LYS A 31 -22.29 -0.56 -27.90
CA LYS A 31 -21.36 -1.00 -26.84
C LYS A 31 -21.63 -0.31 -25.50
N ALA A 32 -21.97 0.97 -25.52
CA ALA A 32 -22.28 1.75 -24.33
C ALA A 32 -23.55 1.25 -23.59
N LEU A 33 -24.43 0.51 -24.27
CA LEU A 33 -25.62 -0.13 -23.70
C LEU A 33 -25.39 -1.57 -23.23
N LEU A 34 -24.17 -2.11 -23.38
CA LEU A 34 -23.83 -3.42 -22.84
C LEU A 34 -24.02 -3.40 -21.30
N PRO A 35 -24.75 -4.37 -20.72
CA PRO A 35 -25.04 -4.38 -19.29
C PRO A 35 -23.87 -4.93 -18.50
N LEU A 36 -23.43 -4.20 -17.48
CA LEU A 36 -22.58 -4.72 -16.40
C LEU A 36 -23.48 -5.01 -15.21
N ASP A 37 -23.56 -6.26 -14.77
CA ASP A 37 -24.38 -6.66 -13.62
C ASP A 37 -25.82 -6.10 -13.73
N GLY A 38 -26.44 -6.35 -14.89
CA GLY A 38 -27.82 -5.96 -15.19
C GLY A 38 -28.07 -4.48 -15.52
N VAL A 39 -27.07 -3.59 -15.43
CA VAL A 39 -27.22 -2.15 -15.72
C VAL A 39 -26.28 -1.73 -16.87
N PRO A 40 -26.80 -1.09 -17.94
CA PRO A 40 -25.99 -0.52 -19.02
C PRO A 40 -24.82 0.34 -18.52
N ILE A 41 -23.64 0.18 -19.13
CA ILE A 41 -22.42 0.95 -18.79
C ILE A 41 -22.71 2.45 -18.75
N ILE A 42 -23.31 3.00 -19.81
CA ILE A 42 -23.57 4.44 -19.91
C ILE A 42 -24.50 4.97 -18.82
N LEU A 43 -25.45 4.16 -18.33
CA LEU A 43 -26.32 4.57 -17.22
C LEU A 43 -25.53 4.61 -15.91
N ARG A 44 -24.54 3.73 -15.71
CA ARG A 44 -23.61 3.81 -14.58
C ARG A 44 -22.76 5.08 -14.66
N GLN A 45 -22.22 5.39 -15.84
CA GLN A 45 -21.46 6.63 -16.08
C GLN A 45 -22.29 7.87 -15.74
N ILE A 46 -23.52 7.96 -16.26
CA ILE A 46 -24.43 9.08 -16.03
C ILE A 46 -24.75 9.26 -14.55
N ARG A 47 -24.97 8.17 -13.80
CA ARG A 47 -25.24 8.23 -12.35
C ARG A 47 -24.04 8.78 -11.58
N VAL A 48 -22.82 8.35 -11.92
CA VAL A 48 -21.59 8.89 -11.33
C VAL A 48 -21.47 10.39 -11.65
N LEU A 49 -21.60 10.76 -12.92
CA LEU A 49 -21.52 12.17 -13.34
C LEU A 49 -22.53 13.05 -12.61
N ALA A 50 -23.79 12.62 -12.49
CA ALA A 50 -24.82 13.35 -11.77
C ALA A 50 -24.50 13.48 -10.27
N ARG A 51 -24.01 12.40 -9.63
CA ARG A 51 -23.60 12.40 -8.21
C ARG A 51 -22.44 13.37 -7.98
N GLU A 52 -21.50 13.46 -8.91
CA GLU A 52 -20.35 14.37 -8.88
C GLU A 52 -20.70 15.81 -9.31
N GLY A 53 -21.98 16.09 -9.61
CA GLY A 53 -22.49 17.45 -9.83
C GLY A 53 -22.51 17.92 -11.29
N VAL A 54 -22.31 17.02 -12.26
CA VAL A 54 -22.52 17.29 -13.69
C VAL A 54 -24.01 17.50 -13.96
N GLN A 55 -24.34 18.55 -14.70
CA GLN A 55 -25.71 18.96 -14.99
C GLN A 55 -26.09 18.75 -16.46
N HIS A 56 -25.10 18.72 -17.36
CA HIS A 56 -25.32 18.57 -18.79
C HIS A 56 -24.37 17.52 -19.38
N VAL A 57 -24.94 16.46 -19.93
CA VAL A 57 -24.21 15.38 -20.61
C VAL A 57 -24.59 15.37 -22.08
N ARG A 58 -23.59 15.40 -22.97
CA ARG A 58 -23.77 15.17 -24.40
C ARG A 58 -23.25 13.78 -24.74
N VAL A 59 -23.95 13.02 -25.56
CA VAL A 59 -23.57 11.65 -25.95
C VAL A 59 -23.39 11.60 -27.45
N LEU A 60 -22.17 11.30 -27.90
CA LEU A 60 -21.81 11.16 -29.31
C LEU A 60 -21.95 9.68 -29.71
N GLY A 61 -23.13 9.32 -30.22
CA GLY A 61 -23.45 7.98 -30.70
C GLY A 61 -23.04 7.78 -32.15
N GLY A 62 -22.65 6.56 -32.51
CA GLY A 62 -22.27 6.17 -33.87
C GLY A 62 -23.17 5.05 -34.37
N HIS A 63 -22.56 3.90 -34.69
CA HIS A 63 -23.32 2.70 -35.06
C HIS A 63 -24.35 2.33 -33.98
N LEU A 64 -25.62 2.14 -34.40
CA LEU A 64 -26.78 1.91 -33.53
C LEU A 64 -27.11 3.05 -32.53
N GLY A 65 -26.52 4.25 -32.70
CA GLY A 65 -26.64 5.36 -31.76
C GLY A 65 -28.07 5.85 -31.53
N SER A 66 -28.99 5.62 -32.48
CA SER A 66 -30.42 5.94 -32.31
C SER A 66 -31.10 5.18 -31.17
N GLN A 67 -30.51 4.08 -30.67
CA GLN A 67 -31.00 3.36 -29.50
C GLN A 67 -30.65 4.04 -28.17
N LEU A 68 -29.69 4.99 -28.16
CA LEU A 68 -29.22 5.62 -26.92
C LEU A 68 -30.28 6.58 -26.33
N GLU A 69 -30.86 7.45 -27.15
CA GLU A 69 -31.85 8.44 -26.70
C GLU A 69 -33.03 7.83 -25.90
N PRO A 70 -33.75 6.80 -26.40
CA PRO A 70 -34.83 6.19 -25.63
C PRO A 70 -34.35 5.46 -24.36
N ALA A 71 -33.11 4.97 -24.34
CA ALA A 71 -32.55 4.31 -23.17
C ALA A 71 -32.15 5.28 -22.05
N LEU A 72 -31.72 6.50 -22.42
CA LEU A 72 -31.18 7.49 -21.48
C LEU A 72 -32.24 8.43 -20.89
N GLY A 73 -33.31 8.72 -21.65
CA GLY A 73 -34.34 9.70 -21.25
C GLY A 73 -34.93 9.50 -19.84
N PRO A 74 -35.39 8.28 -19.47
CA PRO A 74 -35.95 8.05 -18.14
C PRO A 74 -34.96 8.28 -17.00
N GLU A 75 -33.68 7.94 -17.20
CA GLU A 75 -32.64 8.15 -16.18
C GLU A 75 -32.26 9.64 -16.06
N ALA A 76 -32.24 10.38 -17.17
CA ALA A 76 -32.01 11.83 -17.17
C ALA A 76 -33.06 12.57 -16.32
N GLU A 77 -34.35 12.26 -16.52
CA GLU A 77 -35.46 12.85 -15.76
C GLU A 77 -35.34 12.52 -14.26
N LYS A 78 -35.07 11.25 -13.94
CA LYS A 78 -34.89 10.79 -12.56
C LYS A 78 -33.75 11.51 -11.84
N LEU A 79 -32.64 11.78 -12.53
CA LEU A 79 -31.45 12.42 -11.97
C LEU A 79 -31.52 13.96 -12.02
N GLY A 80 -32.48 14.54 -12.75
CA GLY A 80 -32.62 15.98 -12.91
C GLY A 80 -31.49 16.63 -13.71
N ILE A 81 -30.88 15.89 -14.66
CA ILE A 81 -29.81 16.39 -15.52
C ILE A 81 -30.28 16.49 -16.98
N LYS A 82 -29.62 17.35 -17.77
CA LYS A 82 -29.86 17.44 -19.21
C LYS A 82 -28.99 16.43 -19.95
N ILE A 83 -29.60 15.60 -20.81
CA ILE A 83 -28.87 14.69 -21.71
C ILE A 83 -29.26 15.00 -23.16
N GLU A 84 -28.27 15.14 -24.03
CA GLU A 84 -28.46 15.30 -25.48
C GLU A 84 -27.69 14.21 -26.23
N VAL A 85 -28.33 13.53 -27.18
CA VAL A 85 -27.71 12.48 -27.99
C VAL A 85 -27.51 13.00 -29.42
N PHE A 86 -26.29 12.91 -29.91
CA PHE A 86 -25.92 13.25 -31.28
C PHE A 86 -25.49 11.96 -31.98
N VAL A 87 -26.15 11.62 -33.09
CA VAL A 87 -25.81 10.44 -33.88
C VAL A 87 -24.98 10.86 -35.08
N GLU A 88 -23.72 10.41 -35.12
CA GLU A 88 -22.81 10.69 -36.22
C GLU A 88 -23.27 10.03 -37.52
N THR A 89 -23.19 10.76 -38.63
CA THR A 89 -23.45 10.21 -39.98
C THR A 89 -22.25 9.48 -40.58
N SER A 90 -21.05 9.74 -40.08
CA SER A 90 -19.78 9.14 -40.51
C SER A 90 -18.80 9.07 -39.34
N PRO A 91 -17.94 8.03 -39.25
CA PRO A 91 -17.03 7.87 -38.12
C PRO A 91 -15.89 8.91 -38.16
N LEU A 92 -15.91 9.87 -37.22
CA LEU A 92 -14.90 10.92 -37.09
C LEU A 92 -13.79 10.60 -36.06
N GLY A 93 -13.79 9.40 -35.48
CA GLY A 93 -12.79 8.98 -34.51
C GLY A 93 -13.06 9.53 -33.10
N THR A 94 -12.13 9.27 -32.17
CA THR A 94 -12.32 9.60 -30.74
C THR A 94 -12.19 11.10 -30.44
N ALA A 95 -11.49 11.86 -31.27
CA ALA A 95 -11.37 13.31 -31.12
C ALA A 95 -12.11 14.09 -32.21
N GLY A 96 -12.15 13.60 -33.45
CA GLY A 96 -12.85 14.32 -34.53
C GLY A 96 -14.35 14.47 -34.27
N CYS A 97 -14.98 13.51 -33.59
CA CYS A 97 -16.38 13.58 -33.18
C CYS A 97 -16.70 14.80 -32.31
N LEU A 98 -15.73 15.27 -31.51
CA LEU A 98 -15.90 16.41 -30.61
C LEU A 98 -16.11 17.73 -31.36
N THR A 99 -15.71 17.81 -32.63
CA THR A 99 -15.91 19.00 -33.48
C THR A 99 -17.37 19.22 -33.90
N THR A 100 -18.24 18.23 -33.66
CA THR A 100 -19.68 18.33 -33.93
C THR A 100 -20.44 19.05 -32.83
N LEU A 101 -19.79 19.32 -31.70
CA LEU A 101 -20.36 20.04 -30.58
C LEU A 101 -20.35 21.54 -30.86
N ASP A 102 -21.45 22.22 -30.56
CA ASP A 102 -21.46 23.69 -30.49
C ASP A 102 -20.44 24.18 -29.46
N THR A 103 -19.96 25.42 -29.63
CA THR A 103 -19.01 26.05 -28.71
C THR A 103 -19.46 25.90 -27.25
N THR A 104 -18.68 25.13 -26.49
CA THR A 104 -18.86 24.95 -25.05
C THR A 104 -18.15 26.08 -24.33
N SER A 105 -18.72 26.58 -23.24
CA SER A 105 -18.03 27.48 -22.32
C SER A 105 -17.60 26.72 -21.07
N GLY A 106 -16.32 26.80 -20.73
CA GLY A 106 -15.74 26.21 -19.52
C GLY A 106 -15.34 24.75 -19.67
N ASP A 107 -15.02 24.11 -18.54
CA ASP A 107 -14.43 22.78 -18.53
C ASP A 107 -15.45 21.67 -18.85
N VAL A 108 -15.06 20.81 -19.80
CA VAL A 108 -15.86 19.67 -20.25
C VAL A 108 -15.10 18.37 -19.99
N LEU A 109 -15.72 17.46 -19.23
CA LEU A 109 -15.19 16.10 -19.05
C LEU A 109 -15.52 15.23 -20.27
N ILE A 110 -14.52 14.76 -20.99
CA ILE A 110 -14.64 13.80 -22.08
C ILE A 110 -14.46 12.39 -21.51
N VAL A 111 -15.40 11.50 -21.81
CA VAL A 111 -15.46 10.12 -21.30
C VAL A 111 -15.67 9.15 -22.45
N TYR A 112 -14.88 8.08 -22.54
CA TYR A 112 -15.18 7.00 -23.47
C TYR A 112 -16.34 6.12 -22.96
N GLY A 113 -17.29 5.78 -23.83
CA GLY A 113 -18.55 5.11 -23.47
C GLY A 113 -18.43 3.65 -23.01
N ASP A 114 -17.22 3.09 -23.04
CA ASP A 114 -16.88 1.74 -22.57
C ASP A 114 -16.13 1.71 -21.23
N MET A 115 -15.99 2.86 -20.58
CA MET A 115 -15.28 2.98 -19.31
C MET A 115 -16.22 2.80 -18.13
N LEU A 116 -15.86 1.93 -17.20
CA LEU A 116 -16.42 1.94 -15.84
C LEU A 116 -15.49 2.78 -14.96
N PHE A 117 -16.03 3.79 -14.28
CA PHE A 117 -15.24 4.66 -13.41
C PHE A 117 -16.05 5.17 -12.23
N ASP A 118 -15.35 5.57 -11.17
CA ASP A 118 -15.88 6.30 -10.02
C ASP A 118 -14.76 7.23 -9.51
N ILE A 119 -14.84 8.53 -9.83
CA ILE A 119 -13.78 9.54 -9.57
C ILE A 119 -14.35 10.81 -8.93
N ASP A 120 -13.57 11.45 -8.06
CA ASP A 120 -13.91 12.72 -7.40
C ASP A 120 -13.66 13.90 -8.35
N LEU A 121 -14.73 14.44 -8.95
CA LEU A 121 -14.61 15.56 -9.88
C LEU A 121 -14.23 16.88 -9.19
N ALA A 122 -14.46 17.02 -7.89
CA ALA A 122 -14.02 18.19 -7.14
C ALA A 122 -12.50 18.16 -6.93
N ALA A 123 -11.90 16.99 -6.72
CA ALA A 123 -10.45 16.81 -6.68
C ALA A 123 -9.81 17.10 -8.03
N LEU A 124 -10.39 16.57 -9.11
CA LEU A 124 -9.96 16.85 -10.49
C LEU A 124 -10.04 18.35 -10.82
N ALA A 125 -11.12 19.04 -10.42
CA ALA A 125 -11.25 20.48 -10.58
C ALA A 125 -10.17 21.28 -9.83
N ARG A 126 -9.87 20.92 -8.57
CA ARG A 126 -8.79 21.56 -7.79
C ARG A 126 -7.43 21.38 -8.46
N HIS A 127 -7.14 20.17 -8.95
CA HIS A 127 -5.92 19.89 -9.68
C HIS A 127 -5.83 20.76 -10.93
N ARG A 128 -6.91 20.86 -11.70
CA ARG A 128 -6.95 21.67 -12.91
C ARG A 128 -6.75 23.17 -12.67
N HIS A 129 -7.28 23.69 -11.57
CA HIS A 129 -7.01 25.07 -11.15
C HIS A 129 -5.53 25.28 -10.84
N GLN A 130 -4.86 24.28 -10.26
CA GLN A 130 -3.43 24.33 -9.97
C GLN A 130 -2.56 24.15 -11.23
N PHE A 131 -3.01 23.35 -12.19
CA PHE A 131 -2.32 23.02 -13.43
C PHE A 131 -3.18 23.38 -14.66
N PRO A 132 -3.32 24.68 -14.98
CA PRO A 132 -4.12 25.12 -16.11
C PRO A 132 -3.52 24.59 -17.42
N ALA A 133 -4.37 23.98 -18.25
CA ALA A 133 -3.98 23.34 -19.50
C ALA A 133 -5.16 23.29 -20.47
N ALA A 134 -4.87 23.21 -21.78
CA ALA A 134 -5.89 23.02 -22.78
C ALA A 134 -6.65 21.71 -22.54
N LEU A 135 -5.87 20.65 -22.25
CA LEU A 135 -6.32 19.30 -21.95
C LEU A 135 -5.68 18.80 -20.64
N THR A 136 -6.46 18.16 -19.79
CA THR A 136 -5.96 17.38 -18.65
C THR A 136 -6.22 15.91 -18.94
N ILE A 137 -5.17 15.09 -19.01
CA ILE A 137 -5.27 13.64 -19.17
C ILE A 137 -5.43 13.02 -17.80
N ILE A 138 -6.50 12.25 -17.59
CA ILE A 138 -6.62 11.41 -16.40
C ILE A 138 -5.81 10.14 -16.66
N ALA A 139 -4.86 9.87 -15.77
CA ALA A 139 -3.95 8.76 -15.90
C ALA A 139 -3.86 7.96 -14.59
N HIS A 140 -3.54 6.68 -14.75
CA HIS A 140 -3.41 5.75 -13.62
C HIS A 140 -2.41 4.63 -13.97
N PRO A 141 -1.80 3.97 -12.97
CA PRO A 141 -0.91 2.84 -13.20
C PRO A 141 -1.70 1.55 -13.49
N ASN A 142 -1.10 0.61 -14.22
CA ASN A 142 -1.70 -0.71 -14.49
C ASN A 142 -0.72 -1.89 -14.37
N ASP A 143 -1.19 -3.12 -14.55
CA ASP A 143 -0.37 -4.35 -14.46
C ASP A 143 0.28 -4.75 -15.80
N HIS A 144 0.26 -3.88 -16.82
CA HIS A 144 0.85 -4.15 -18.13
C HIS A 144 1.48 -2.88 -18.76
N PRO A 145 2.42 -2.20 -18.06
CA PRO A 145 3.01 -0.93 -18.53
C PRO A 145 3.80 -1.09 -19.84
N LEU A 146 4.36 -2.27 -20.10
CA LEU A 146 5.17 -2.55 -21.31
C LEU A 146 4.35 -2.62 -22.60
N THR A 147 3.04 -2.84 -22.50
CA THR A 147 2.14 -2.98 -23.67
C THR A 147 1.05 -1.89 -23.72
N SER A 148 1.12 -0.92 -22.82
CA SER A 148 0.20 0.22 -22.71
C SER A 148 0.83 1.49 -23.27
N ASP A 149 0.05 2.44 -23.75
CA ASP A 149 0.55 3.80 -24.03
C ASP A 149 0.93 4.46 -22.68
N LEU A 150 2.06 5.16 -22.62
CA LEU A 150 2.50 5.83 -21.38
C LEU A 150 2.60 7.34 -21.58
N VAL A 151 2.34 8.09 -20.52
CA VAL A 151 2.58 9.53 -20.44
C VAL A 151 3.75 9.80 -19.50
N VAL A 152 4.73 10.57 -19.99
CA VAL A 152 5.85 11.05 -19.19
C VAL A 152 5.53 12.48 -18.80
N GLN A 153 5.50 12.76 -17.50
CA GLN A 153 5.19 14.09 -16.99
C GLN A 153 6.40 14.76 -16.34
N LYS A 154 6.41 16.09 -16.40
CA LYS A 154 7.33 16.93 -15.64
C LYS A 154 6.56 18.11 -15.05
N SER A 155 6.66 18.28 -13.73
CA SER A 155 5.97 19.37 -13.01
C SER A 155 4.45 19.42 -13.27
N GLY A 156 3.79 18.27 -13.38
CA GLY A 156 2.34 18.16 -13.62
C GLY A 156 1.91 18.26 -15.08
N TYR A 157 2.84 18.52 -16.02
CA TYR A 157 2.55 18.65 -17.44
C TYR A 157 3.14 17.50 -18.25
N LEU A 158 2.47 17.13 -19.34
CA LEU A 158 2.94 16.13 -20.29
C LEU A 158 4.21 16.62 -21.00
N GLN A 159 5.27 15.82 -20.92
CA GLN A 159 6.52 16.04 -21.65
C GLN A 159 6.60 15.14 -22.89
N HIS A 160 6.28 13.85 -22.74
CA HIS A 160 6.31 12.88 -23.83
C HIS A 160 5.13 11.92 -23.76
N LEU A 161 4.53 11.65 -24.91
CA LEU A 161 3.67 10.50 -25.11
C LEU A 161 4.52 9.35 -25.66
N LEU A 162 4.37 8.15 -25.09
CA LEU A 162 5.10 6.95 -25.48
C LEU A 162 4.11 5.88 -25.99
N PRO A 163 3.79 5.86 -27.30
CA PRO A 163 2.82 4.92 -27.84
C PRO A 163 3.27 3.46 -27.69
N ARG A 164 2.34 2.56 -27.37
CA ARG A 164 2.61 1.12 -27.16
C ARG A 164 3.16 0.40 -28.39
N LYS A 165 2.88 0.92 -29.60
CA LYS A 165 3.31 0.32 -30.87
C LYS A 165 4.73 0.74 -31.27
N THR A 166 5.32 1.68 -30.54
CA THR A 166 6.66 2.19 -30.81
C THR A 166 7.64 1.52 -29.85
N PRO A 167 8.72 0.87 -30.35
CA PRO A 167 9.76 0.34 -29.48
C PRO A 167 10.31 1.41 -28.54
N ARG A 168 10.47 1.06 -27.26
CA ARG A 168 11.04 1.94 -26.25
C ARG A 168 12.48 1.56 -25.98
N ASN A 169 13.34 2.56 -25.82
CA ASN A 169 14.75 2.35 -25.50
C ASN A 169 15.01 2.20 -24.00
N ALA A 170 13.99 2.45 -23.16
CA ALA A 170 14.03 2.33 -21.71
C ALA A 170 12.62 2.06 -21.16
N ASP A 171 12.55 1.56 -19.92
CA ASP A 171 11.30 1.54 -19.17
C ASP A 171 11.02 2.93 -18.59
N TRP A 172 9.74 3.24 -18.43
CA TRP A 172 9.28 4.53 -17.92
C TRP A 172 8.27 4.31 -16.81
N ARG A 173 8.04 5.36 -16.01
CA ARG A 173 7.00 5.39 -14.98
C ARG A 173 5.67 4.87 -15.53
N ASN A 174 5.01 4.01 -14.77
CA ASN A 174 3.76 3.36 -15.12
C ASN A 174 2.58 4.34 -14.98
N LEU A 175 2.38 5.18 -15.98
CA LEU A 175 1.29 6.14 -16.01
C LEU A 175 0.60 6.07 -17.37
N VAL A 176 -0.62 5.53 -17.38
CA VAL A 176 -1.37 5.18 -18.58
C VAL A 176 -2.58 6.10 -18.73
N PRO A 177 -2.82 6.71 -19.91
CA PRO A 177 -4.06 7.44 -20.18
C PRO A 177 -5.29 6.55 -20.01
N ALA A 178 -6.28 7.02 -19.26
CA ALA A 178 -7.39 6.19 -18.80
C ALA A 178 -8.70 6.41 -19.59
N GLY A 179 -8.65 6.99 -20.80
CA GLY A 179 -9.85 7.22 -21.63
C GLY A 179 -10.81 8.29 -21.08
N LEU A 180 -10.35 9.10 -20.11
CA LEU A 180 -11.03 10.26 -19.57
C LEU A 180 -10.12 11.49 -19.72
N TYR A 181 -10.71 12.64 -20.05
CA TYR A 181 -9.98 13.90 -20.23
C TYR A 181 -10.82 15.09 -19.75
N VAL A 182 -10.20 16.17 -19.30
CA VAL A 182 -10.89 17.47 -19.13
C VAL A 182 -10.37 18.45 -20.16
N ALA A 183 -11.28 18.99 -20.97
CA ALA A 183 -10.98 19.95 -22.03
C ALA A 183 -11.47 21.35 -21.67
N SER A 184 -10.64 22.36 -21.95
CA SER A 184 -11.06 23.77 -22.00
C SER A 184 -11.57 24.16 -23.38
N ASP A 185 -12.12 25.37 -23.47
CA ASP A 185 -12.39 26.09 -24.71
C ASP A 185 -11.18 26.08 -25.67
N GLN A 186 -9.96 26.31 -25.16
CA GLN A 186 -8.73 26.29 -25.97
C GLN A 186 -8.49 24.94 -26.65
N PHE A 187 -8.87 23.82 -26.02
CA PHE A 187 -8.75 22.50 -26.64
C PHE A 187 -9.72 22.36 -27.81
N PHE A 188 -10.98 22.76 -27.65
CA PHE A 188 -11.96 22.69 -28.72
C PHE A 188 -11.61 23.60 -29.91
N GLU A 189 -11.07 24.80 -29.65
CA GLU A 189 -10.56 25.71 -30.69
C GLU A 189 -9.38 25.14 -31.47
N ALA A 190 -8.62 24.23 -30.85
CA ALA A 190 -7.45 23.61 -31.47
C ALA A 190 -7.81 22.45 -32.41
N LEU A 191 -9.02 21.89 -32.33
CA LEU A 191 -9.47 20.78 -33.15
C LEU A 191 -9.80 21.22 -34.58
N VAL A 192 -9.58 20.34 -35.56
CA VAL A 192 -9.88 20.59 -36.97
C VAL A 192 -11.21 19.92 -37.36
N PRO A 193 -12.25 20.70 -37.72
CA PRO A 193 -13.54 20.13 -38.11
C PRO A 193 -13.47 19.25 -39.37
N GLY A 194 -14.36 18.26 -39.43
CA GLY A 194 -14.59 17.45 -40.64
C GLY A 194 -13.50 16.41 -40.95
N HIS A 195 -12.54 16.20 -40.05
CA HIS A 195 -11.48 15.21 -40.21
C HIS A 195 -11.61 14.09 -39.17
N THR A 196 -11.29 12.86 -39.57
CA THR A 196 -11.16 11.74 -38.63
C THR A 196 -9.89 11.93 -37.80
N ALA A 197 -10.00 11.92 -36.47
CA ALA A 197 -8.87 12.10 -35.56
C ALA A 197 -9.01 11.23 -34.30
N ASP A 198 -7.89 10.67 -33.85
CA ASP A 198 -7.73 9.97 -32.57
C ASP A 198 -7.10 10.86 -31.50
N MET A 199 -7.60 10.77 -30.26
CA MET A 199 -7.10 11.57 -29.13
C MET A 199 -5.62 11.31 -28.83
N ILE A 200 -5.20 10.04 -28.79
CA ILE A 200 -3.83 9.66 -28.39
C ILE A 200 -2.87 9.79 -29.57
N HIS A 201 -3.29 9.33 -30.75
CA HIS A 201 -2.37 9.19 -31.88
C HIS A 201 -2.27 10.43 -32.77
N ASP A 202 -3.28 11.31 -32.77
CA ASP A 202 -3.30 12.50 -33.63
C ASP A 202 -3.33 13.81 -32.81
N VAL A 203 -4.29 13.97 -31.89
CA VAL A 203 -4.54 15.27 -31.22
C VAL A 203 -3.50 15.60 -30.16
N ILE A 204 -3.18 14.68 -29.25
CA ILE A 204 -2.16 14.95 -28.22
C ILE A 204 -0.78 15.27 -28.83
N PRO A 205 -0.29 14.54 -29.86
CA PRO A 205 0.92 14.91 -30.58
C PRO A 205 0.87 16.31 -31.21
N ASP A 206 -0.23 16.69 -31.89
CA ASP A 206 -0.40 18.04 -32.47
C ASP A 206 -0.33 19.15 -31.41
N LEU A 207 -1.03 18.96 -30.29
CA LEU A 207 -1.00 19.92 -29.18
C LEU A 207 0.42 20.09 -28.61
N LEU A 208 1.17 19.00 -28.46
CA LEU A 208 2.58 19.05 -28.03
C LEU A 208 3.47 19.77 -29.04
N GLU A 209 3.32 19.48 -30.35
CA GLU A 209 4.07 20.16 -31.41
C GLU A 209 3.80 21.66 -31.43
N ARG A 210 2.55 22.06 -31.15
CA ARG A 210 2.12 23.46 -31.04
C ARG A 210 2.45 24.11 -29.69
N SER A 211 3.11 23.39 -28.77
CA SER A 211 3.42 23.84 -27.41
C SER A 211 2.19 24.29 -26.61
N ILE A 212 1.04 23.67 -26.88
CA ILE A 212 -0.18 23.88 -26.10
C ILE A 212 -0.11 23.01 -24.84
N PRO A 213 -0.27 23.58 -23.63
CA PRO A 213 -0.09 22.83 -22.39
C PRO A 213 -1.10 21.70 -22.22
N ILE A 214 -0.60 20.53 -21.80
CA ILE A 214 -1.39 19.35 -21.42
C ILE A 214 -1.00 18.96 -20.00
N ALA A 215 -1.96 18.94 -19.07
CA ALA A 215 -1.74 18.53 -17.68
C ALA A 215 -2.01 17.03 -17.50
N ILE A 216 -1.41 16.43 -16.47
CA ILE A 216 -1.63 15.03 -16.08
C ILE A 216 -2.25 14.95 -14.69
N TYR A 217 -3.48 14.45 -14.61
CA TYR A 217 -4.12 14.09 -13.35
C TYR A 217 -3.87 12.61 -13.08
N ASP A 218 -2.89 12.34 -12.23
CA ASP A 218 -2.59 11.00 -11.76
C ASP A 218 -3.56 10.67 -10.60
N THR A 219 -4.31 9.57 -10.69
CA THR A 219 -5.28 9.16 -9.65
C THR A 219 -5.24 7.65 -9.33
N PRO A 220 -5.40 7.23 -8.06
CA PRO A 220 -5.55 5.83 -7.67
C PRO A 220 -7.01 5.31 -7.77
N GLU A 221 -7.94 6.15 -8.23
CA GLU A 221 -9.37 5.84 -8.29
C GLU A 221 -9.71 4.80 -9.37
N TYR A 222 -10.94 4.26 -9.32
CA TYR A 222 -11.34 3.19 -10.21
C TYR A 222 -11.61 3.73 -11.61
N ILE A 223 -10.84 3.24 -12.59
CA ILE A 223 -11.06 3.50 -14.01
C ILE A 223 -10.69 2.25 -14.80
N LYS A 224 -11.63 1.68 -15.57
CA LYS A 224 -11.41 0.43 -16.29
C LYS A 224 -12.21 0.35 -17.59
N ASP A 225 -11.53 0.02 -18.68
CA ASP A 225 -12.15 -0.37 -19.95
C ASP A 225 -12.86 -1.72 -19.79
N THR A 226 -14.11 -1.81 -20.25
CA THR A 226 -14.94 -3.05 -20.17
C THR A 226 -15.19 -3.70 -21.54
N GLY A 227 -14.42 -3.28 -22.55
CA GLY A 227 -14.61 -3.57 -23.96
C GLY A 227 -14.18 -4.93 -24.47
N SER A 228 -13.68 -5.81 -23.62
CA SER A 228 -13.40 -7.21 -23.93
C SER A 228 -14.13 -8.13 -22.93
N PRO A 229 -14.46 -9.38 -23.30
CA PRO A 229 -15.17 -10.30 -22.41
C PRO A 229 -14.50 -10.47 -21.04
N ASN A 230 -13.18 -10.61 -21.01
CA ASN A 230 -12.44 -10.78 -19.75
C ASN A 230 -12.48 -9.52 -18.89
N ARG A 231 -12.37 -8.33 -19.50
CA ARG A 231 -12.42 -7.05 -18.78
C ARG A 231 -13.84 -6.75 -18.27
N HIS A 232 -14.85 -7.11 -19.05
CA HIS A 232 -16.26 -7.02 -18.66
C HIS A 232 -16.54 -7.89 -17.43
N ALA A 233 -16.19 -9.17 -17.46
CA ALA A 233 -16.38 -10.08 -16.32
C ALA A 233 -15.63 -9.62 -15.07
N ALA A 234 -14.41 -9.11 -15.22
CA ALA A 234 -13.65 -8.55 -14.12
C ALA A 234 -14.31 -7.30 -13.51
N ALA A 235 -14.89 -6.42 -14.35
CA ALA A 235 -15.62 -5.25 -13.88
C ALA A 235 -16.93 -5.63 -13.14
N GLU A 236 -17.62 -6.70 -13.55
CA GLU A 236 -18.79 -7.22 -12.83
C GLU A 236 -18.41 -7.79 -11.46
N GLU A 237 -17.26 -8.47 -11.36
CA GLU A 237 -16.74 -8.91 -10.06
C GLU A 237 -16.40 -7.69 -9.17
N ASP A 238 -15.70 -6.70 -9.72
CA ASP A 238 -15.35 -5.49 -8.97
C ASP A 238 -16.60 -4.75 -8.44
N LEU A 239 -17.69 -4.72 -9.22
CA LEU A 239 -18.99 -4.19 -8.78
C LEU A 239 -19.62 -5.02 -7.65
N ARG A 240 -19.63 -6.35 -7.77
CA ARG A 240 -20.21 -7.26 -6.76
C ARG A 240 -19.44 -7.22 -5.43
N GLN A 241 -18.15 -6.90 -5.48
CA GLN A 241 -17.27 -6.74 -4.32
C GLN A 241 -17.19 -5.29 -3.81
N ASP A 242 -18.02 -4.38 -4.35
CA ASP A 242 -18.04 -2.94 -4.02
C ASP A 242 -16.69 -2.20 -4.21
N ARG A 243 -15.78 -2.77 -5.03
CA ARG A 243 -14.43 -2.24 -5.25
C ARG A 243 -14.42 -0.92 -6.02
N VAL A 244 -15.45 -0.68 -6.83
CA VAL A 244 -15.54 0.50 -7.69
C VAL A 244 -15.65 1.77 -6.84
N HIS A 245 -16.58 1.81 -5.88
CA HIS A 245 -16.74 2.97 -5.01
C HIS A 245 -15.71 2.98 -3.86
N ALA A 246 -15.29 1.81 -3.37
CA ALA A 246 -14.36 1.70 -2.24
C ALA A 246 -13.03 2.43 -2.47
N VAL A 247 -12.62 2.65 -3.73
CA VAL A 247 -11.37 3.34 -4.06
C VAL A 247 -11.51 4.83 -4.40
N HIS A 248 -12.73 5.38 -4.36
CA HIS A 248 -13.01 6.80 -4.55
C HIS A 248 -12.28 7.67 -3.50
N LEU A 249 -11.84 8.88 -3.86
CA LEU A 249 -11.04 9.73 -2.95
C LEU A 249 -11.80 10.18 -1.69
N SER A 250 -13.14 10.11 -1.67
CA SER A 250 -13.92 10.37 -0.46
C SER A 250 -13.84 9.24 0.59
N VAL A 251 -13.40 8.05 0.20
CA VAL A 251 -13.36 6.86 1.06
C VAL A 251 -11.94 6.69 1.59
N ARG A 252 -11.78 6.80 2.91
CA ARG A 252 -10.47 6.55 3.53
C ARG A 252 -10.14 5.07 3.55
N ARG A 253 -8.89 4.74 3.25
CA ARG A 253 -8.37 3.37 3.20
C ARG A 253 -6.99 3.27 3.83
N PRO A 254 -6.67 2.17 4.51
CA PRO A 254 -5.32 1.96 5.03
C PRO A 254 -4.29 1.87 3.90
N ALA A 255 -3.03 2.21 4.20
CA ALA A 255 -1.93 2.13 3.26
C ALA A 255 -0.84 1.16 3.75
N VAL A 256 -0.22 0.46 2.81
CA VAL A 256 1.06 -0.21 2.99
C VAL A 256 2.13 0.63 2.30
N PHE A 257 3.01 1.22 3.12
CA PHE A 257 4.19 1.93 2.66
C PHE A 257 5.35 0.96 2.50
N PHE A 258 5.96 0.92 1.33
CA PHE A 258 7.10 0.06 1.01
C PHE A 258 8.37 0.90 0.85
N ASP A 259 9.49 0.49 1.45
CA ASP A 259 10.77 0.88 0.85
C ASP A 259 11.01 0.14 -0.47
N CYS A 260 11.95 0.62 -1.28
CA CYS A 260 12.36 -0.04 -2.51
C CYS A 260 13.56 -0.96 -2.26
N ASP A 261 14.75 -0.38 -2.07
CA ASP A 261 16.00 -1.13 -1.96
C ASP A 261 16.00 -1.92 -0.63
N GLY A 262 16.27 -3.22 -0.67
CA GLY A 262 16.19 -4.12 0.49
C GLY A 262 14.79 -4.63 0.85
N VAL A 263 13.72 -4.12 0.20
CA VAL A 263 12.32 -4.52 0.47
C VAL A 263 11.58 -5.00 -0.78
N LEU A 264 11.40 -4.14 -1.80
CA LEU A 264 10.81 -4.52 -3.08
C LEU A 264 11.87 -5.06 -4.04
N ASN A 265 13.03 -4.40 -4.12
CA ASN A 265 14.18 -4.83 -4.90
C ASN A 265 15.39 -5.09 -4.01
N GLU A 266 16.34 -5.87 -4.50
CA GLU A 266 17.61 -6.12 -3.83
C GLU A 266 18.37 -4.80 -3.62
N ASP A 267 18.99 -4.64 -2.45
CA ASP A 267 20.00 -3.60 -2.25
C ASP A 267 21.31 -4.07 -2.90
N VAL A 268 21.81 -3.29 -3.87
CA VAL A 268 23.07 -3.57 -4.57
C VAL A 268 24.30 -3.09 -3.79
N GLY A 269 24.10 -2.49 -2.61
CA GLY A 269 25.16 -1.95 -1.77
C GLY A 269 25.87 -0.73 -2.38
N GLY A 270 26.83 -0.18 -1.64
CA GLY A 270 27.67 0.93 -2.09
C GLY A 270 26.89 2.20 -2.42
N HIS A 271 26.65 2.45 -3.71
CA HIS A 271 25.96 3.63 -4.21
C HIS A 271 24.44 3.47 -4.38
N GLY A 272 23.90 2.27 -4.19
CA GLY A 272 22.51 1.91 -4.48
C GLY A 272 22.25 1.78 -5.98
N VAL A 273 20.99 1.54 -6.35
CA VAL A 273 20.58 1.32 -7.75
C VAL A 273 20.71 2.62 -8.56
N VAL A 274 21.54 2.59 -9.60
CA VAL A 274 21.78 3.72 -10.51
C VAL A 274 21.41 3.44 -11.97
N HIS A 275 21.17 2.17 -12.32
CA HIS A 275 20.82 1.74 -13.67
C HIS A 275 19.65 0.73 -13.64
N PRO A 276 18.73 0.74 -14.62
CA PRO A 276 17.60 -0.19 -14.66
C PRO A 276 17.99 -1.66 -14.54
N ASP A 277 19.08 -2.12 -15.18
CA ASP A 277 19.52 -3.53 -15.13
C ASP A 277 19.95 -4.02 -13.74
N GLN A 278 20.11 -3.10 -12.78
CA GLN A 278 20.41 -3.43 -11.38
C GLN A 278 19.14 -3.70 -10.58
N VAL A 279 17.95 -3.38 -11.10
CA VAL A 279 16.68 -3.65 -10.44
C VAL A 279 16.39 -5.15 -10.51
N LYS A 280 16.51 -5.81 -9.36
CA LYS A 280 16.16 -7.21 -9.17
C LYS A 280 15.17 -7.32 -8.02
N LEU A 281 14.00 -7.90 -8.25
CA LEU A 281 12.99 -8.00 -7.20
C LEU A 281 13.43 -8.98 -6.10
N ILE A 282 13.11 -8.63 -4.86
CA ILE A 282 13.06 -9.61 -3.78
C ILE A 282 11.91 -10.58 -4.09
N GLY A 283 12.13 -11.87 -3.80
CA GLY A 283 11.18 -12.93 -4.13
C GLY A 283 9.75 -12.59 -3.68
N ARG A 284 8.80 -12.70 -4.61
CA ARG A 284 7.36 -12.44 -4.41
C ARG A 284 7.01 -10.98 -4.05
N ALA A 285 7.89 -10.01 -4.28
CA ALA A 285 7.59 -8.60 -4.02
C ALA A 285 6.41 -8.09 -4.88
N GLY A 286 6.31 -8.49 -6.15
CA GLY A 286 5.17 -8.14 -7.00
C GLY A 286 3.85 -8.72 -6.48
N GLU A 287 3.85 -10.00 -6.06
CA GLU A 287 2.71 -10.62 -5.40
C GLU A 287 2.31 -9.91 -4.10
N ALA A 288 3.29 -9.42 -3.32
CA ALA A 288 3.02 -8.69 -2.09
C ALA A 288 2.30 -7.37 -2.37
N VAL A 289 2.75 -6.61 -3.38
CA VAL A 289 2.06 -5.37 -3.80
C VAL A 289 0.65 -5.67 -4.31
N ARG A 290 0.48 -6.72 -5.11
CA ARG A 290 -0.85 -7.17 -5.59
C ARG A 290 -1.77 -7.52 -4.43
N LEU A 291 -1.30 -8.34 -3.48
CA LEU A 291 -2.06 -8.78 -2.31
C LEU A 291 -2.55 -7.59 -1.47
N ALA A 292 -1.68 -6.59 -1.25
CA ALA A 292 -2.06 -5.38 -0.54
C ALA A 292 -3.23 -4.65 -1.24
N ARG A 293 -3.16 -4.45 -2.56
CA ARG A 293 -4.24 -3.79 -3.30
C ARG A 293 -5.54 -4.60 -3.27
N GLU A 294 -5.45 -5.91 -3.47
CA GLU A 294 -6.62 -6.80 -3.49
C GLU A 294 -7.34 -6.85 -2.14
N ALA A 295 -6.61 -6.64 -1.05
CA ALA A 295 -7.15 -6.49 0.30
C ALA A 295 -7.62 -5.05 0.63
N GLY A 296 -7.65 -4.15 -0.36
CA GLY A 296 -8.20 -2.79 -0.24
C GLY A 296 -7.21 -1.74 0.27
N PHE A 297 -5.93 -2.07 0.41
CA PHE A 297 -4.90 -1.11 0.83
C PHE A 297 -4.42 -0.25 -0.34
N LEU A 298 -4.04 1.00 -0.04
CA LEU A 298 -3.17 1.79 -0.92
C LEU A 298 -1.74 1.24 -0.84
N ALA A 299 -1.12 0.93 -1.99
CA ALA A 299 0.25 0.46 -2.08
C ALA A 299 1.19 1.60 -2.49
N VAL A 300 1.98 2.12 -1.55
CA VAL A 300 2.77 3.35 -1.75
C VAL A 300 4.25 3.06 -1.52
N ALA A 301 5.12 3.40 -2.47
CA ALA A 301 6.57 3.34 -2.23
C ALA A 301 7.09 4.66 -1.65
N VAL A 302 7.96 4.57 -0.64
CA VAL A 302 8.63 5.71 0.01
C VAL A 302 10.12 5.41 0.14
N THR A 303 10.95 6.03 -0.70
CA THR A 303 12.36 5.60 -0.84
C THR A 303 13.38 6.74 -0.83
N ASN A 304 14.54 6.50 -0.22
CA ASN A 304 15.65 7.44 -0.25
C ASN A 304 16.43 7.28 -1.56
N ARG A 305 16.47 8.33 -2.41
CA ARG A 305 17.20 8.34 -3.69
C ARG A 305 18.33 9.37 -3.71
N PRO A 306 19.34 9.26 -2.82
CA PRO A 306 20.45 10.21 -2.77
C PRO A 306 21.36 10.20 -4.00
N GLN A 307 21.18 9.24 -4.91
CA GLN A 307 21.96 9.11 -6.14
C GLN A 307 21.84 10.38 -7.00
N LEU A 308 20.67 11.04 -6.99
CA LEU A 308 20.48 12.36 -7.60
C LEU A 308 21.40 13.41 -6.97
N ALA A 309 21.33 13.61 -5.65
CA ALA A 309 22.21 14.55 -4.94
C ALA A 309 23.70 14.24 -5.12
N LYS A 310 24.08 12.96 -5.29
CA LYS A 310 25.47 12.53 -5.50
C LYS A 310 25.93 12.67 -6.96
N GLY A 311 25.04 13.05 -7.88
CA GLY A 311 25.35 13.17 -9.31
C GLY A 311 25.65 11.84 -10.00
N LEU A 312 25.04 10.76 -9.52
CA LEU A 312 25.24 9.40 -10.06
C LEU A 312 24.23 9.06 -11.16
N LEU A 313 23.08 9.73 -11.16
CA LEU A 313 22.08 9.76 -12.23
C LEU A 313 21.32 11.07 -12.16
N ASP A 314 20.58 11.38 -13.24
CA ASP A 314 19.66 12.52 -13.34
C ASP A 314 18.19 12.06 -13.17
N GLU A 315 17.26 13.01 -13.24
CA GLU A 315 15.81 12.72 -13.08
C GLU A 315 15.31 11.67 -14.09
N SER A 316 15.77 11.73 -15.35
CA SER A 316 15.38 10.75 -16.38
C SER A 316 15.92 9.36 -16.05
N GLY A 317 17.17 9.26 -15.60
CA GLY A 317 17.75 8.01 -15.14
C GLY A 317 16.98 7.42 -13.96
N LEU A 318 16.49 8.25 -13.04
CA LEU A 318 15.66 7.79 -11.92
C LEU A 318 14.32 7.26 -12.43
N ASP A 319 13.67 7.97 -13.36
CA ASP A 319 12.43 7.52 -13.97
C ASP A 319 12.59 6.16 -14.66
N HIS A 320 13.74 5.89 -15.28
CA HIS A 320 14.01 4.60 -15.90
C HIS A 320 14.22 3.49 -14.87
N VAL A 321 14.91 3.77 -13.76
CA VAL A 321 15.07 2.83 -12.65
C VAL A 321 13.72 2.50 -12.02
N LEU A 322 12.91 3.52 -11.71
CA LEU A 322 11.60 3.34 -11.11
C LEU A 322 10.59 2.72 -12.09
N GLY A 323 10.69 3.04 -13.37
CA GLY A 323 9.90 2.41 -14.44
C GLY A 323 10.21 0.92 -14.57
N ARG A 324 11.49 0.54 -14.51
CA ARG A 324 11.90 -0.88 -14.46
C ARG A 324 11.35 -1.57 -13.21
N LEU A 325 11.41 -0.93 -12.04
CA LEU A 325 10.81 -1.48 -10.81
C LEU A 325 9.31 -1.77 -10.99
N GLU A 326 8.54 -0.81 -11.50
CA GLU A 326 7.11 -1.01 -11.77
C GLU A 326 6.86 -2.10 -12.82
N ALA A 327 7.65 -2.14 -13.89
CA ALA A 327 7.53 -3.16 -14.92
C ALA A 327 7.83 -4.57 -14.39
N GLU A 328 8.79 -4.73 -13.48
CA GLU A 328 9.08 -6.01 -12.84
C GLU A 328 7.96 -6.40 -11.85
N LEU A 329 7.46 -5.47 -11.03
CA LEU A 329 6.35 -5.73 -10.09
C LEU A 329 5.08 -6.17 -10.84
N ALA A 330 4.80 -5.53 -11.98
CA ALA A 330 3.63 -5.80 -12.80
C ALA A 330 3.60 -7.23 -13.36
N LYS A 331 4.75 -7.92 -13.50
CA LYS A 331 4.80 -9.33 -13.96
C LYS A 331 4.03 -10.28 -13.04
N ASP A 332 3.97 -9.96 -11.75
CA ASP A 332 3.21 -10.69 -10.74
C ASP A 332 1.91 -9.95 -10.34
N GLY A 333 1.46 -9.00 -11.17
CA GLY A 333 0.27 -8.15 -10.97
C GLY A 333 0.43 -7.05 -9.91
N GLY A 334 1.65 -6.77 -9.46
CA GLY A 334 1.94 -5.71 -8.49
C GLY A 334 1.90 -4.32 -9.12
N VAL A 335 1.06 -3.43 -8.58
CA VAL A 335 0.92 -2.04 -9.04
C VAL A 335 1.01 -1.08 -7.85
N LEU A 336 1.93 -0.12 -7.89
CA LEU A 336 2.03 0.91 -6.86
C LEU A 336 1.05 2.05 -7.19
N ASP A 337 0.27 2.50 -6.21
CA ASP A 337 -0.57 3.69 -6.34
C ASP A 337 0.29 4.94 -6.48
N ARG A 338 1.36 5.06 -5.69
CA ARG A 338 2.28 6.21 -5.73
C ARG A 338 3.70 5.80 -5.39
N ILE A 339 4.66 6.58 -5.89
CA ILE A 339 6.05 6.54 -5.44
C ILE A 339 6.46 7.95 -4.99
N TYR A 340 6.83 8.06 -3.73
CA TYR A 340 7.48 9.23 -3.17
C TYR A 340 8.95 8.90 -2.95
N PHE A 341 9.83 9.82 -3.32
CA PHE A 341 11.26 9.64 -3.10
C PHE A 341 11.92 10.92 -2.59
N CYS A 342 12.99 10.74 -1.83
CA CYS A 342 13.80 11.85 -1.34
C CYS A 342 15.11 11.93 -2.12
N PRO A 343 15.36 13.00 -2.92
CA PRO A 343 16.56 13.11 -3.75
C PRO A 343 17.80 13.57 -2.97
N HIS A 344 17.63 14.02 -1.72
CA HIS A 344 18.63 14.76 -0.95
C HIS A 344 19.67 13.88 -0.23
N HIS A 345 20.83 14.49 0.07
CA HIS A 345 21.88 13.89 0.91
C HIS A 345 22.66 14.94 1.71
N PRO A 346 22.83 14.81 3.03
CA PRO A 346 23.45 15.86 3.86
C PRO A 346 24.97 16.02 3.62
N ASP A 347 25.70 14.90 3.45
CA ASP A 347 27.17 14.95 3.32
C ASP A 347 27.58 15.46 1.95
N LYS A 348 28.59 16.35 1.89
CA LYS A 348 29.14 16.97 0.66
C LYS A 348 30.45 16.29 0.19
N GLY A 349 30.94 16.69 -0.99
CA GLY A 349 32.25 16.29 -1.51
C GLY A 349 32.23 15.15 -2.53
N PHE A 350 31.08 14.85 -3.15
CA PHE A 350 31.02 13.88 -4.25
C PHE A 350 31.39 14.57 -5.59
N PRO A 351 32.11 13.89 -6.50
CA PRO A 351 32.71 14.51 -7.68
C PRO A 351 31.74 15.28 -8.61
N ASN A 352 30.47 14.89 -8.66
CA ASN A 352 29.43 15.48 -9.53
C ASN A 352 28.19 15.90 -8.73
N GLU A 353 28.32 16.16 -7.43
CA GLU A 353 27.15 16.43 -6.60
C GLU A 353 26.34 17.65 -7.07
N ILE A 354 25.02 17.58 -6.86
CA ILE A 354 24.10 18.70 -7.11
C ILE A 354 24.00 19.49 -5.81
N PRO A 355 24.66 20.66 -5.68
CA PRO A 355 24.80 21.37 -4.40
C PRO A 355 23.48 21.73 -3.73
N GLU A 356 22.44 22.01 -4.52
CA GLU A 356 21.10 22.37 -4.07
C GLU A 356 20.41 21.20 -3.34
N LEU A 357 20.79 19.96 -3.69
CA LEU A 357 20.25 18.75 -3.06
C LEU A 357 21.06 18.31 -1.83
N LYS A 358 22.13 19.04 -1.48
CA LYS A 358 23.04 18.72 -0.35
C LYS A 358 22.59 19.31 0.97
N ILE A 359 21.40 18.90 1.41
CA ILE A 359 20.74 19.44 2.59
C ILE A 359 20.33 18.33 3.57
N ASP A 360 20.25 18.71 4.84
CA ASP A 360 19.50 17.93 5.83
C ASP A 360 18.02 18.26 5.70
N CYS A 361 17.21 17.28 5.32
CA CYS A 361 15.82 17.50 4.92
C CYS A 361 14.86 16.60 5.70
N ALA A 362 13.60 17.03 5.81
CA ALA A 362 12.56 16.25 6.46
C ALA A 362 12.07 15.03 5.64
N CYS A 363 12.40 14.93 4.34
CA CYS A 363 12.00 13.78 3.51
C CYS A 363 12.88 12.55 3.68
N ARG A 364 14.17 12.73 3.93
CA ARG A 364 15.10 11.60 3.91
C ARG A 364 14.85 10.77 5.15
N LYS A 365 14.42 9.50 4.98
CA LYS A 365 14.21 8.58 6.11
C LYS A 365 15.48 8.55 6.98
N PRO A 366 15.39 8.77 8.30
CA PRO A 366 14.20 8.63 9.17
C PRO A 366 13.30 9.88 9.30
N GLY A 367 13.38 10.85 8.39
CA GLY A 367 12.34 11.86 8.19
C GLY A 367 11.04 11.23 7.66
N ASP A 368 9.91 11.87 7.96
CA ASP A 368 8.55 11.35 7.71
C ASP A 368 7.81 12.11 6.60
N LEU A 369 8.44 13.12 5.97
CA LEU A 369 7.74 14.02 5.05
C LEU A 369 7.14 13.28 3.84
N MET A 370 7.80 12.25 3.30
CA MET A 370 7.25 11.45 2.19
C MET A 370 5.94 10.75 2.58
N ILE A 371 5.86 10.23 3.81
CA ILE A 371 4.64 9.60 4.33
C ILE A 371 3.55 10.66 4.55
N ARG A 372 3.90 11.83 5.09
CA ARG A 372 2.95 12.94 5.26
C ARG A 372 2.44 13.52 3.95
N GLN A 373 3.28 13.58 2.92
CA GLN A 373 2.87 13.97 1.56
C GLN A 373 1.84 12.97 1.01
N ALA A 374 2.11 11.67 1.11
CA ALA A 374 1.15 10.63 0.74
C ALA A 374 -0.17 10.77 1.49
N MET A 375 -0.15 11.04 2.80
CA MET A 375 -1.37 11.25 3.60
C MET A 375 -2.14 12.54 3.26
N ALA A 376 -1.50 13.52 2.63
CA ALA A 376 -2.14 14.75 2.20
C ALA A 376 -2.77 14.62 0.79
N GLU A 377 -2.18 13.78 -0.07
CA GLU A 377 -2.61 13.60 -1.46
C GLU A 377 -3.54 12.40 -1.66
N LEU A 378 -3.46 11.39 -0.78
CA LEU A 378 -4.24 10.16 -0.84
C LEU A 378 -5.19 10.04 0.36
N PRO A 379 -6.31 9.31 0.25
CA PRO A 379 -7.29 9.17 1.31
C PRO A 379 -6.85 8.13 2.36
N ILE A 380 -5.73 8.37 3.03
CA ILE A 380 -5.10 7.37 3.90
C ILE A 380 -5.77 7.33 5.28
N GLU A 381 -6.16 6.13 5.72
CA GLU A 381 -6.51 5.83 7.11
C GLU A 381 -5.25 5.50 7.92
N LYS A 382 -4.73 6.52 8.60
CA LYS A 382 -3.45 6.46 9.33
C LYS A 382 -3.35 5.31 10.33
N THR A 383 -4.37 5.11 11.17
CA THR A 383 -4.33 4.18 12.32
C THR A 383 -4.14 2.71 11.95
N LYS A 384 -4.54 2.35 10.72
CA LYS A 384 -4.44 0.99 10.16
C LYS A 384 -3.31 0.84 9.14
N SER A 385 -2.60 1.93 8.85
CA SER A 385 -1.51 1.96 7.87
C SER A 385 -0.20 1.47 8.48
N ILE A 386 0.67 0.94 7.62
CA ILE A 386 1.97 0.38 8.01
C ILE A 386 3.08 0.86 7.09
N ILE A 387 4.32 0.87 7.57
CA ILE A 387 5.53 0.87 6.72
C ILE A 387 6.25 -0.47 6.83
N ILE A 388 6.78 -0.96 5.70
CA ILE A 388 7.64 -2.11 5.61
C ILE A 388 9.02 -1.64 5.14
N GLY A 389 10.04 -1.88 5.96
CA GLY A 389 11.40 -1.42 5.76
C GLY A 389 12.44 -2.45 6.16
N ASP A 390 13.62 -2.40 5.55
CA ASP A 390 14.75 -3.26 5.91
C ASP A 390 15.76 -2.55 6.82
N SER A 391 15.65 -1.22 6.99
CA SER A 391 16.58 -0.39 7.75
C SER A 391 15.92 0.28 8.96
N LEU A 392 16.73 0.64 9.97
CA LEU A 392 16.26 1.43 11.12
C LEU A 392 15.73 2.81 10.69
N ARG A 393 16.17 3.32 9.53
CA ARG A 393 15.68 4.58 8.98
C ARG A 393 14.20 4.49 8.61
N ASP A 394 13.77 3.37 8.06
CA ASP A 394 12.36 3.14 7.69
C ASP A 394 11.49 3.05 8.92
N ILE A 395 11.95 2.28 9.92
CA ILE A 395 11.26 2.16 11.19
C ILE A 395 11.13 3.53 11.86
N GLY A 396 12.20 4.33 11.87
CA GLY A 396 12.17 5.69 12.39
C GLY A 396 11.16 6.59 11.68
N ALA A 397 11.06 6.48 10.35
CA ALA A 397 10.07 7.25 9.58
C ALA A 397 8.63 6.85 9.93
N GLY A 398 8.34 5.55 10.03
CA GLY A 398 7.02 5.03 10.45
C GLY A 398 6.62 5.49 11.85
N ARG A 399 7.55 5.40 12.81
CA ARG A 399 7.33 5.86 14.19
C ARG A 399 7.01 7.35 14.26
N LYS A 400 7.78 8.20 13.56
CA LYS A 400 7.51 9.64 13.49
C LYS A 400 6.18 9.96 12.81
N ALA A 401 5.83 9.22 11.76
CA ALA A 401 4.54 9.35 11.09
C ALA A 401 3.37 8.87 11.97
N GLY A 402 3.63 8.07 13.02
CA GLY A 402 2.61 7.48 13.89
C GLY A 402 1.81 6.38 13.20
N ILE A 403 2.50 5.54 12.41
CA ILE A 403 1.96 4.33 11.78
C ILE A 403 2.76 3.11 12.29
N TRP A 404 2.21 1.91 12.10
CA TRP A 404 2.93 0.69 12.48
C TRP A 404 4.15 0.47 11.58
N ALA A 405 5.24 -0.06 12.14
CA ALA A 405 6.50 -0.24 11.44
C ALA A 405 6.95 -1.69 11.47
N TYR A 406 6.98 -2.33 10.31
CA TYR A 406 7.41 -3.71 10.13
C TYR A 406 8.79 -3.78 9.49
N GLY A 407 9.66 -4.57 10.11
CA GLY A 407 10.97 -4.90 9.59
C GLY A 407 10.94 -6.11 8.67
N VAL A 408 11.85 -6.17 7.70
CA VAL A 408 12.17 -7.39 6.95
C VAL A 408 13.62 -7.80 7.17
N ARG A 409 13.95 -9.08 6.94
CA ARG A 409 15.31 -9.63 7.09
C ARG A 409 16.15 -9.56 5.81
N THR A 410 15.55 -9.16 4.70
CA THR A 410 16.24 -8.80 3.46
C THR A 410 17.05 -7.51 3.63
N GLY A 411 17.92 -7.19 2.67
CA GLY A 411 18.75 -5.97 2.71
C GLY A 411 19.59 -5.85 4.00
N TYR A 412 19.49 -4.71 4.69
CA TYR A 412 20.17 -4.46 5.96
C TYR A 412 19.67 -5.37 7.10
N GLY A 413 18.42 -5.83 7.03
CA GLY A 413 17.81 -6.68 8.06
C GLY A 413 17.79 -6.02 9.44
N LEU A 414 17.62 -4.70 9.49
CA LEU A 414 17.68 -3.83 10.68
C LEU A 414 19.04 -3.80 11.41
N ARG A 415 20.14 -4.11 10.71
CA ARG A 415 21.50 -4.15 11.28
C ARG A 415 22.34 -2.92 10.96
N ASP A 416 21.70 -1.79 10.70
CA ASP A 416 22.32 -0.53 10.27
C ASP A 416 22.48 0.50 11.40
N GLU A 417 22.52 0.07 12.68
CA GLU A 417 22.66 0.97 13.85
C GLU A 417 23.85 1.94 13.71
N LYS A 418 24.99 1.45 13.21
CA LYS A 418 26.19 2.29 12.98
C LYS A 418 25.99 3.38 11.94
N SER A 419 25.06 3.17 11.01
CA SER A 419 24.71 4.08 9.92
C SER A 419 23.47 4.92 10.26
N TYR A 420 22.86 4.73 11.44
CA TYR A 420 21.73 5.51 11.90
C TYR A 420 22.21 6.91 12.34
N PRO A 421 21.48 8.00 12.02
CA PRO A 421 21.95 9.36 12.27
C PRO A 421 22.36 9.61 13.74
N ALA A 422 23.61 10.04 13.94
CA ALA A 422 24.15 10.40 15.25
C ALA A 422 23.40 11.62 15.82
N GLY A 423 22.90 11.51 17.05
CA GLY A 423 22.12 12.55 17.72
C GLY A 423 20.67 12.17 18.04
N GLN A 424 20.17 11.04 17.51
CA GLN A 424 18.94 10.44 18.03
C GLN A 424 19.23 9.65 19.30
N THR A 425 18.48 9.92 20.36
CA THR A 425 18.68 9.35 21.70
C THR A 425 18.24 7.89 21.82
N GLU A 426 17.34 7.44 20.93
CA GLU A 426 16.78 6.09 20.97
C GLU A 426 16.74 5.46 19.57
N ILE A 427 17.18 4.21 19.48
CA ILE A 427 17.13 3.42 18.25
C ILE A 427 15.68 2.98 18.03
N PRO A 428 15.05 3.31 16.88
CA PRO A 428 13.67 2.94 16.64
C PRO A 428 13.53 1.42 16.57
N ARG A 429 12.45 0.89 17.15
CA ARG A 429 12.13 -0.54 17.13
C ARG A 429 10.97 -0.82 16.19
N ALA A 430 11.09 -1.87 15.38
CA ALA A 430 9.98 -2.40 14.60
C ALA A 430 8.96 -3.05 15.54
N ASP A 431 7.68 -3.00 15.19
CA ASP A 431 6.62 -3.70 15.92
C ASP A 431 6.70 -5.23 15.72
N LEU A 432 7.11 -5.64 14.52
CA LEU A 432 7.40 -7.02 14.14
C LEU A 432 8.48 -7.08 13.05
N VAL A 433 9.16 -8.22 12.93
CA VAL A 433 10.17 -8.47 11.90
C VAL A 433 9.89 -9.78 11.16
N PHE A 434 9.70 -9.67 9.85
CA PHE A 434 9.36 -10.75 8.92
C PHE A 434 10.57 -11.18 8.09
N ASP A 435 10.49 -12.36 7.46
CA ASP A 435 11.56 -12.82 6.57
C ASP A 435 11.57 -11.99 5.28
N THR A 436 10.40 -11.76 4.68
CA THR A 436 10.23 -11.02 3.43
C THR A 436 9.11 -9.99 3.48
N VAL A 437 9.07 -9.11 2.47
CA VAL A 437 7.95 -8.17 2.26
C VAL A 437 6.61 -8.89 2.07
N TYR A 438 6.62 -10.06 1.41
CA TYR A 438 5.41 -10.87 1.21
C TYR A 438 4.83 -11.34 2.54
N ASP A 439 5.66 -11.83 3.46
CA ASP A 439 5.22 -12.28 4.78
C ASP A 439 4.61 -11.13 5.60
N ALA A 440 5.20 -9.94 5.52
CA ALA A 440 4.71 -8.75 6.20
C ALA A 440 3.34 -8.30 5.66
N VAL A 441 3.17 -8.26 4.32
CA VAL A 441 1.87 -7.93 3.71
C VAL A 441 0.83 -8.99 4.01
N ARG A 442 1.19 -10.27 3.97
CA ARG A 442 0.27 -11.36 4.27
C ARG A 442 -0.26 -11.25 5.71
N PHE A 443 0.62 -11.00 6.68
CA PHE A 443 0.21 -10.69 8.04
C PHE A 443 -0.69 -9.44 8.11
N GLN A 444 -0.33 -8.37 7.40
CA GLN A 444 -1.14 -7.15 7.34
C GLN A 444 -2.57 -7.41 6.84
N CYS A 445 -2.75 -8.36 5.93
CA CYS A 445 -4.06 -8.70 5.38
C CYS A 445 -4.87 -9.64 6.27
N SER A 446 -4.24 -10.35 7.21
CA SER A 446 -4.92 -11.40 8.00
C SER A 446 -4.80 -11.26 9.52
N TYR A 447 -4.20 -10.19 10.06
CA TYR A 447 -4.02 -10.04 11.51
C TYR A 447 -5.34 -10.08 12.30
N GLN A 448 -6.45 -9.64 11.70
CA GLN A 448 -7.77 -9.72 12.33
C GLN A 448 -8.19 -11.17 12.56
N ASP A 449 -8.08 -12.02 11.54
CA ASP A 449 -8.39 -13.45 11.65
C ASP A 449 -7.45 -14.14 12.65
N ILE A 450 -6.17 -13.77 12.62
CA ILE A 450 -5.15 -14.30 13.55
C ILE A 450 -5.52 -14.01 15.00
N GLY A 451 -5.90 -12.77 15.31
CA GLY A 451 -6.13 -12.32 16.69
C GLY A 451 -7.55 -12.55 17.22
N GLN A 452 -8.51 -12.89 16.35
CA GLN A 452 -9.95 -12.82 16.65
C GLN A 452 -10.35 -13.59 17.92
N ALA A 453 -9.85 -14.81 18.09
CA ALA A 453 -10.25 -15.66 19.22
C ALA A 453 -9.89 -15.04 20.58
N LEU A 454 -8.67 -14.51 20.73
CA LEU A 454 -8.24 -13.88 21.97
C LEU A 454 -8.79 -12.46 22.09
N PHE A 455 -8.92 -11.71 21.00
CA PHE A 455 -9.56 -10.39 21.00
C PHE A 455 -10.98 -10.46 21.58
N SER A 456 -11.84 -11.37 21.08
CA SER A 456 -13.21 -11.53 21.58
C SER A 456 -13.25 -11.91 23.07
N ALA A 457 -12.31 -12.73 23.52
CA ALA A 457 -12.24 -13.17 24.90
C ALA A 457 -11.78 -12.06 25.87
N ILE A 458 -10.91 -11.16 25.40
CA ILE A 458 -10.50 -9.95 26.13
C ILE A 458 -11.65 -8.95 26.17
N ASP A 459 -12.27 -8.67 25.02
CA ASP A 459 -13.36 -7.70 24.88
C ASP A 459 -14.54 -8.01 25.80
N ALA A 460 -14.92 -9.30 25.89
CA ALA A 460 -15.97 -9.76 26.81
C ALA A 460 -15.67 -9.50 28.30
N ARG A 461 -14.39 -9.38 28.69
CA ARG A 461 -13.96 -9.13 30.06
C ARG A 461 -13.70 -7.65 30.36
N LEU A 462 -13.33 -6.87 29.33
CA LEU A 462 -12.95 -5.47 29.47
C LEU A 462 -14.01 -4.62 30.16
N SER A 463 -15.29 -4.80 29.80
CA SER A 463 -16.41 -4.01 30.34
C SER A 463 -16.60 -4.14 31.86
N ASN A 464 -16.07 -5.21 32.49
CA ASN A 464 -16.24 -5.49 33.91
C ASN A 464 -14.92 -5.44 34.70
N ALA A 465 -13.82 -5.01 34.06
CA ALA A 465 -12.51 -5.01 34.69
C ALA A 465 -12.37 -3.85 35.69
N ALA A 466 -11.95 -4.15 36.91
CA ALA A 466 -11.68 -3.13 37.95
C ALA A 466 -10.30 -2.46 37.81
N GLY A 467 -9.46 -2.95 36.89
CA GLY A 467 -8.09 -2.50 36.60
C GLY A 467 -7.62 -3.08 35.27
N PRO A 468 -6.32 -2.96 34.91
CA PRO A 468 -5.80 -3.51 33.67
C PRO A 468 -6.01 -5.03 33.61
N LEU A 469 -6.45 -5.53 32.45
CA LEU A 469 -6.51 -6.97 32.18
C LEU A 469 -5.11 -7.48 31.79
N LEU A 470 -4.55 -8.39 32.57
CA LEU A 470 -3.26 -9.02 32.30
C LEU A 470 -3.46 -10.33 31.53
N VAL A 471 -2.86 -10.42 30.35
CA VAL A 471 -3.01 -11.56 29.45
C VAL A 471 -1.63 -12.15 29.12
N GLY A 472 -1.40 -13.39 29.55
CA GLY A 472 -0.21 -14.17 29.18
C GLY A 472 -0.33 -14.76 27.79
N ILE A 473 0.65 -14.51 26.91
CA ILE A 473 0.74 -15.13 25.59
C ILE A 473 2.04 -15.93 25.52
N CYS A 474 1.92 -17.25 25.65
CA CYS A 474 3.04 -18.16 25.71
C CYS A 474 3.01 -19.21 24.60
N GLY A 475 4.04 -20.04 24.55
CA GLY A 475 4.23 -21.05 23.51
C GLY A 475 5.70 -21.26 23.20
N ARG A 476 5.99 -22.34 22.48
CA ARG A 476 7.37 -22.70 22.11
C ARG A 476 8.04 -21.58 21.30
N SER A 477 9.37 -21.47 21.42
CA SER A 477 10.12 -20.53 20.58
C SER A 477 9.82 -20.76 19.10
N ARG A 478 9.57 -19.67 18.36
CA ARG A 478 9.18 -19.64 16.93
C ARG A 478 7.77 -20.16 16.60
N SER A 479 6.90 -20.43 17.59
CA SER A 479 5.50 -20.78 17.34
C SER A 479 4.70 -19.67 16.65
N GLY A 480 5.14 -18.42 16.80
CA GLY A 480 4.44 -17.23 16.30
C GLY A 480 3.73 -16.45 17.41
N LYS A 481 3.98 -16.79 18.69
CA LYS A 481 3.46 -16.08 19.87
C LYS A 481 3.52 -14.55 19.77
N SER A 482 4.65 -14.00 19.32
CA SER A 482 4.84 -12.55 19.19
C SER A 482 4.05 -11.95 18.02
N THR A 483 3.87 -12.70 16.94
CA THR A 483 2.99 -12.33 15.82
C THR A 483 1.53 -12.30 16.27
N PHE A 484 1.10 -13.31 17.04
CA PHE A 484 -0.24 -13.38 17.61
C PHE A 484 -0.50 -12.26 18.65
N ALA A 485 0.46 -12.02 19.56
CA ALA A 485 0.39 -10.92 20.52
C ALA A 485 0.25 -9.56 19.83
N HIS A 486 1.01 -9.34 18.75
CA HIS A 486 0.91 -8.12 17.95
C HIS A 486 -0.44 -7.98 17.22
N ALA A 487 -0.96 -9.08 16.66
CA ALA A 487 -2.28 -9.08 16.03
C ALA A 487 -3.37 -8.63 17.02
N VAL A 488 -3.37 -9.21 18.22
CA VAL A 488 -4.32 -8.84 19.29
C VAL A 488 -4.09 -7.41 19.77
N GLN A 489 -2.84 -6.99 19.97
CA GLN A 489 -2.50 -5.61 20.31
C GLN A 489 -3.10 -4.62 19.32
N ARG A 490 -2.98 -4.91 18.01
CA ARG A 490 -3.53 -4.06 16.96
C ARG A 490 -5.04 -3.99 17.02
N MET A 491 -5.72 -5.12 17.08
CA MET A 491 -7.19 -5.16 17.12
C MET A 491 -7.73 -4.38 18.32
N LEU A 492 -7.13 -4.54 19.50
CA LEU A 492 -7.49 -3.78 20.70
C LEU A 492 -7.21 -2.28 20.55
N SER A 493 -6.06 -1.91 20.00
CA SER A 493 -5.70 -0.49 19.77
C SER A 493 -6.64 0.17 18.75
N GLU A 494 -7.01 -0.55 17.69
CA GLU A 494 -7.95 -0.10 16.66
C GLU A 494 -9.39 -0.02 17.20
N ALA A 495 -9.73 -0.82 18.21
CA ALA A 495 -10.97 -0.70 19.00
C ALA A 495 -10.91 0.42 20.05
N GLY A 496 -9.79 1.16 20.16
CA GLY A 496 -9.64 2.30 21.06
C GLY A 496 -9.10 1.96 22.46
N CYS A 497 -8.70 0.72 22.73
CA CYS A 497 -8.13 0.32 24.00
C CYS A 497 -6.67 0.77 24.12
N ARG A 498 -6.27 1.25 25.31
CA ARG A 498 -4.86 1.48 25.63
C ARG A 498 -4.18 0.17 25.99
N VAL A 499 -3.33 -0.32 25.09
CA VAL A 499 -2.65 -1.61 25.25
C VAL A 499 -1.17 -1.44 25.53
N LEU A 500 -0.70 -2.04 26.62
CA LEU A 500 0.72 -2.22 26.89
C LEU A 500 1.14 -3.63 26.49
N ARG A 501 2.06 -3.76 25.53
CA ARG A 501 2.69 -5.05 25.24
C ARG A 501 4.07 -5.12 25.87
N LEU A 502 4.26 -6.06 26.78
CA LEU A 502 5.52 -6.30 27.47
C LEU A 502 6.18 -7.56 26.92
N GLU A 503 7.37 -7.39 26.37
CA GLU A 503 8.19 -8.50 25.86
C GLU A 503 9.05 -9.08 27.00
N LEU A 504 8.68 -10.25 27.53
CA LEU A 504 9.44 -10.93 28.58
C LEU A 504 10.82 -11.39 28.10
N ASP A 505 10.99 -11.57 26.78
CA ASP A 505 12.28 -11.86 26.16
C ASP A 505 13.35 -10.79 26.52
N ARG A 506 12.96 -9.59 26.98
CA ARG A 506 13.87 -8.53 27.44
C ARG A 506 14.58 -8.83 28.76
N TRP A 507 14.13 -9.84 29.52
CA TRP A 507 14.79 -10.32 30.73
C TRP A 507 15.73 -11.50 30.47
N ILE A 508 15.81 -11.99 29.22
CA ILE A 508 16.72 -13.08 28.88
C ILE A 508 18.15 -12.69 29.21
N LEU A 509 18.84 -13.59 29.91
CA LEU A 509 20.22 -13.42 30.30
C LEU A 509 21.13 -13.40 29.04
N PRO A 510 21.98 -12.37 28.85
CA PRO A 510 22.96 -12.33 27.76
C PRO A 510 23.84 -13.58 27.73
N LEU A 511 24.26 -14.01 26.53
CA LEU A 511 25.01 -15.27 26.36
C LEU A 511 26.26 -15.36 27.25
N GLU A 512 27.00 -14.26 27.37
CA GLU A 512 28.22 -14.12 28.19
C GLU A 512 28.00 -14.30 29.70
N HIS A 513 26.76 -14.15 30.17
CA HIS A 513 26.41 -14.32 31.58
C HIS A 513 25.81 -15.69 31.89
N ARG A 514 25.64 -16.58 30.89
CA ARG A 514 25.04 -17.90 31.06
C ARG A 514 26.06 -18.92 31.56
N ARG A 515 25.66 -19.75 32.53
CA ARG A 515 26.42 -20.93 32.95
C ARG A 515 25.99 -22.17 32.15
N PRO A 516 26.86 -23.15 31.91
CA PRO A 516 26.54 -24.36 31.14
C PRO A 516 25.39 -25.20 31.70
N ASP A 517 25.15 -25.14 33.01
CA ASP A 517 24.15 -25.91 33.75
C ASP A 517 22.81 -25.18 33.91
N MET A 518 22.69 -23.93 33.44
CA MET A 518 21.45 -23.16 33.56
C MET A 518 20.32 -23.76 32.73
N ASN A 519 19.17 -23.96 33.37
CA ASN A 519 17.95 -24.38 32.70
C ASN A 519 17.27 -23.21 31.94
N ALA A 520 16.20 -23.51 31.21
CA ALA A 520 15.48 -22.51 30.44
C ALA A 520 14.86 -21.38 31.30
N GLU A 521 14.36 -21.70 32.49
CA GLU A 521 13.73 -20.73 33.40
C GLU A 521 14.76 -19.74 33.96
N GLU A 522 15.91 -20.22 34.43
CA GLU A 522 17.03 -19.38 34.87
C GLU A 522 17.53 -18.46 33.74
N ARG A 523 17.63 -18.97 32.51
CA ARG A 523 18.05 -18.17 31.34
C ARG A 523 17.06 -17.06 31.01
N ASN A 524 15.77 -17.24 31.28
CA ASN A 524 14.72 -16.24 31.06
C ASN A 524 14.44 -15.38 32.30
N ARG A 525 15.13 -15.68 33.41
CA ARG A 525 14.97 -15.03 34.71
C ARG A 525 13.51 -15.02 35.22
N VAL A 526 12.87 -16.18 35.14
CA VAL A 526 11.46 -16.38 35.53
C VAL A 526 11.21 -16.00 37.00
N GLU A 527 12.25 -16.02 37.85
CA GLU A 527 12.19 -15.59 39.25
C GLU A 527 11.68 -14.16 39.45
N PHE A 528 11.84 -13.26 38.47
CA PHE A 528 11.34 -11.88 38.57
C PHE A 528 9.88 -11.72 38.13
N TYR A 529 9.28 -12.71 37.47
CA TYR A 529 7.95 -12.56 36.87
C TYR A 529 6.85 -12.22 37.88
N PRO A 530 6.79 -12.82 39.09
CA PRO A 530 5.76 -12.46 40.08
C PRO A 530 5.82 -10.99 40.50
N GLU A 531 7.03 -10.44 40.69
CA GLU A 531 7.21 -9.02 41.01
C GLU A 531 6.77 -8.13 39.85
N ILE A 532 7.18 -8.47 38.62
CA ILE A 532 6.78 -7.77 37.40
C ILE A 532 5.24 -7.72 37.28
N VAL A 533 4.57 -8.86 37.39
CA VAL A 533 3.10 -8.97 37.28
C VAL A 533 2.41 -8.19 38.39
N SER A 534 2.91 -8.26 39.63
CA SER A 534 2.36 -7.50 40.76
C SER A 534 2.44 -5.99 40.52
N MET A 535 3.58 -5.48 40.04
CA MET A 535 3.76 -4.07 39.72
C MET A 535 2.83 -3.61 38.59
N LEU A 536 2.68 -4.41 37.53
CA LEU A 536 1.81 -4.09 36.40
C LEU A 536 0.33 -4.06 36.80
N ARG A 537 -0.13 -5.00 37.64
CA ARG A 537 -1.50 -5.02 38.16
C ARG A 537 -1.81 -3.79 39.03
N GLN A 538 -0.79 -3.26 39.71
CA GLN A 538 -0.87 -1.99 40.45
C GLN A 538 -0.72 -0.75 39.56
N SER A 539 -0.75 -0.92 38.23
CA SER A 539 -0.56 0.17 37.24
C SER A 539 0.77 0.91 37.41
N GLY A 540 1.82 0.18 37.83
CA GLY A 540 3.17 0.69 38.05
C GLY A 540 4.05 0.70 36.80
N GLN A 541 5.33 0.98 37.00
CA GLN A 541 6.36 0.90 35.98
C GLN A 541 7.32 -0.26 36.23
N VAL A 542 7.77 -0.92 35.16
CA VAL A 542 8.74 -2.01 35.25
C VAL A 542 9.91 -1.72 34.30
N GLU A 543 11.13 -1.88 34.81
CA GLU A 543 12.36 -1.66 34.05
C GLU A 543 12.97 -2.99 33.59
N ALA A 544 13.08 -3.17 32.27
CA ALA A 544 13.73 -4.33 31.68
C ALA A 544 15.21 -4.06 31.42
N PRO A 545 16.10 -5.03 31.72
CA PRO A 545 17.55 -4.88 31.57
C PRO A 545 18.00 -4.76 30.10
N GLY A 546 17.10 -5.09 29.16
CA GLY A 546 17.31 -4.93 27.72
C GLY A 546 18.12 -6.08 27.12
N TYR A 547 17.45 -7.05 26.50
CA TYR A 547 18.09 -8.10 25.71
C TYR A 547 17.85 -7.85 24.22
N ASP A 548 18.90 -8.04 23.40
CA ASP A 548 18.79 -8.08 21.95
C ASP A 548 18.89 -9.52 21.46
N ALA A 549 17.79 -9.98 20.87
CA ALA A 549 17.73 -11.31 20.30
C ALA A 549 18.77 -11.48 19.19
N ALA A 550 19.06 -10.47 18.36
CA ALA A 550 19.96 -10.59 17.21
C ALA A 550 21.41 -10.89 17.63
N SER A 551 21.98 -10.05 18.49
CA SER A 551 23.33 -10.21 19.04
C SER A 551 23.44 -11.27 20.15
N ARG A 552 22.32 -11.73 20.71
CA ARG A 552 22.27 -12.56 21.93
C ARG A 552 22.92 -11.87 23.14
N GLY A 553 22.95 -10.54 23.14
CA GLY A 553 23.62 -9.70 24.12
C GLY A 553 22.66 -8.72 24.80
N GLN A 554 23.21 -7.90 25.68
CA GLN A 554 22.49 -6.79 26.28
C GLN A 554 22.37 -5.64 25.27
N GLN A 555 21.20 -5.01 25.20
CA GLN A 555 21.04 -3.75 24.45
C GLN A 555 21.60 -2.59 25.30
N LYS A 556 22.14 -1.56 24.65
CA LYS A 556 22.49 -0.30 25.34
C LYS A 556 21.21 0.36 25.86
N GLY A 557 21.04 0.39 27.18
CA GLY A 557 19.93 1.05 27.86
C GLY A 557 18.84 0.08 28.34
N THR A 558 18.04 0.55 29.28
CA THR A 558 16.90 -0.19 29.84
C THR A 558 15.62 0.18 29.10
N THR A 559 14.66 -0.74 29.08
CA THR A 559 13.32 -0.49 28.50
C THR A 559 12.33 -0.33 29.65
N ILE A 560 11.68 0.82 29.74
CA ILE A 560 10.66 1.08 30.74
C ILE A 560 9.29 0.75 30.16
N TYR A 561 8.56 -0.12 30.84
CA TYR A 561 7.16 -0.42 30.57
C TYR A 561 6.29 0.31 31.60
N ASP A 562 5.30 1.06 31.14
CA ASP A 562 4.45 1.89 31.99
C ASP A 562 2.98 1.46 31.86
N ALA A 563 2.43 0.93 32.95
CA ALA A 563 1.07 0.40 32.98
C ALA A 563 0.02 1.41 33.46
N ARG A 564 0.40 2.66 33.80
CA ARG A 564 -0.49 3.65 34.43
C ARG A 564 -1.81 3.88 33.68
N ASP A 565 -1.73 3.89 32.35
CA ASP A 565 -2.88 4.14 31.49
C ASP A 565 -3.35 2.88 30.74
N ALA A 566 -2.75 1.71 31.01
CA ALA A 566 -3.08 0.50 30.29
C ALA A 566 -4.45 -0.05 30.72
N GLU A 567 -5.28 -0.39 29.74
CA GLU A 567 -6.53 -1.15 29.95
C GLU A 567 -6.29 -2.65 29.75
N VAL A 568 -5.35 -3.00 28.86
CA VAL A 568 -4.90 -4.36 28.63
C VAL A 568 -3.38 -4.40 28.65
N ILE A 569 -2.83 -5.38 29.35
CA ILE A 569 -1.40 -5.66 29.40
C ILE A 569 -1.15 -7.06 28.82
N LEU A 570 -0.49 -7.11 27.67
CA LEU A 570 -0.12 -8.36 26.99
C LEU A 570 1.31 -8.74 27.40
N LEU A 571 1.47 -9.88 28.09
CA LEU A 571 2.77 -10.46 28.43
C LEU A 571 3.17 -11.43 27.30
N ASP A 572 4.12 -11.05 26.45
CA ASP A 572 4.63 -11.87 25.34
C ASP A 572 5.95 -12.54 25.73
N GLY A 573 5.95 -13.87 25.86
CA GLY A 573 7.14 -14.62 26.24
C GLY A 573 6.90 -16.12 26.33
N ILE A 574 7.96 -16.92 26.21
CA ILE A 574 7.82 -18.39 26.25
C ILE A 574 7.30 -18.91 27.60
N PHE A 575 7.44 -18.11 28.67
CA PHE A 575 7.00 -18.40 30.04
C PHE A 575 5.87 -17.47 30.52
N ALA A 576 5.13 -16.82 29.60
CA ALA A 576 4.05 -15.90 29.98
C ALA A 576 2.81 -16.59 30.61
N GLY A 577 2.73 -17.92 30.58
CA GLY A 577 1.73 -18.72 31.27
C GLY A 577 2.33 -19.59 32.38
N HIS A 578 3.52 -19.24 32.87
CA HIS A 578 4.25 -20.03 33.87
C HIS A 578 3.48 -20.12 35.20
N ALA A 579 3.61 -21.25 35.89
CA ALA A 579 2.85 -21.55 37.11
C ALA A 579 3.05 -20.51 38.23
N SER A 580 4.20 -19.83 38.27
CA SER A 580 4.49 -18.78 39.27
C SER A 580 3.65 -17.51 39.11
N ILE A 581 3.05 -17.27 37.94
CA ILE A 581 2.24 -16.07 37.66
C ILE A 581 0.85 -16.41 37.12
N ARG A 582 0.53 -17.69 36.89
CA ARG A 582 -0.68 -18.10 36.19
C ARG A 582 -1.96 -17.65 36.90
N GLU A 583 -1.98 -17.70 38.23
CA GLU A 583 -3.11 -17.25 39.04
C GLU A 583 -3.21 -15.72 39.13
N ASP A 584 -2.12 -15.01 38.81
CA ASP A 584 -2.05 -13.55 38.86
C ASP A 584 -2.33 -12.88 37.50
N VAL A 585 -2.46 -13.66 36.42
CA VAL A 585 -2.91 -13.20 35.10
C VAL A 585 -4.38 -13.57 34.89
N ASP A 586 -5.15 -12.68 34.28
CA ASP A 586 -6.59 -12.87 34.09
C ASP A 586 -6.90 -13.88 32.99
N MET A 587 -5.96 -14.04 32.04
CA MET A 587 -6.05 -14.98 30.93
C MET A 587 -4.68 -15.45 30.47
N ALA A 588 -4.59 -16.68 29.94
CA ALA A 588 -3.42 -17.22 29.28
C ALA A 588 -3.80 -17.86 27.93
N ALA A 589 -3.08 -17.49 26.87
CA ALA A 589 -3.17 -18.11 25.55
C ALA A 589 -1.87 -18.85 25.22
N PHE A 590 -2.00 -20.12 24.83
CA PHE A 590 -0.88 -20.94 24.38
C PHE A 590 -0.89 -21.05 22.85
N VAL A 591 0.20 -20.60 22.22
CA VAL A 591 0.36 -20.58 20.77
C VAL A 591 1.22 -21.75 20.31
N GLU A 592 0.63 -22.62 19.49
CA GLU A 592 1.27 -23.79 18.90
C GLU A 592 1.38 -23.70 17.38
N ALA A 593 2.32 -24.47 16.84
CA ALA A 593 2.57 -24.68 15.42
C ALA A 593 3.18 -26.07 15.24
N SER A 594 3.10 -26.64 14.04
CA SER A 594 3.73 -27.94 13.76
C SER A 594 5.24 -27.89 13.98
N GLN A 595 5.80 -29.04 14.31
CA GLN A 595 7.25 -29.19 14.46
C GLN A 595 8.00 -28.78 13.18
N GLN A 596 7.43 -29.03 12.00
CA GLN A 596 8.02 -28.65 10.72
C GLN A 596 8.11 -27.13 10.58
N THR A 597 7.04 -26.40 10.88
CA THR A 597 7.04 -24.93 10.86
C THR A 597 7.98 -24.34 11.89
N LEU A 598 7.99 -24.88 13.11
CA LEU A 598 8.92 -24.44 14.14
C LEU A 598 10.37 -24.61 13.69
N LEU A 599 10.72 -25.77 13.12
CA LEU A 599 12.06 -26.06 12.62
C LEU A 599 12.46 -25.13 11.47
N SER A 600 11.57 -24.92 10.50
CA SER A 600 11.83 -24.03 9.35
C SER A 600 12.06 -22.59 9.81
N ARG A 601 11.18 -22.05 10.67
CA ARG A 601 11.35 -20.70 11.26
C ARG A 601 12.60 -20.59 12.12
N PHE A 602 12.97 -21.66 12.81
CA PHE A 602 14.19 -21.72 13.62
C PHE A 602 15.44 -21.63 12.72
N HIS A 603 15.51 -22.44 11.66
CA HIS A 603 16.61 -22.41 10.70
C HIS A 603 16.74 -21.03 10.05
N ASN A 604 15.66 -20.44 9.54
CA ASN A 604 15.70 -19.10 8.94
C ASN A 604 16.24 -18.06 9.92
N PHE A 605 15.73 -18.05 11.16
CA PHE A 605 16.14 -17.10 12.18
C PHE A 605 17.61 -17.23 12.58
N TYR A 606 18.13 -18.47 12.71
CA TYR A 606 19.52 -18.68 13.12
C TYR A 606 20.51 -18.58 11.95
N ALA A 607 20.10 -18.90 10.73
CA ALA A 607 20.86 -18.57 9.53
C ALA A 607 21.03 -17.05 9.38
N TRP A 608 19.97 -16.28 9.62
CA TRP A 608 20.04 -14.81 9.65
C TRP A 608 21.01 -14.28 10.72
N LYS A 609 21.18 -15.00 11.83
CA LYS A 609 22.19 -14.72 12.87
C LYS A 609 23.61 -15.17 12.52
N GLY A 610 23.82 -15.79 11.36
CA GLY A 610 25.12 -16.30 10.92
C GLY A 610 25.52 -17.64 11.53
N LEU A 611 24.58 -18.41 12.09
CA LEU A 611 24.89 -19.79 12.53
C LEU A 611 25.01 -20.72 11.33
N THR A 612 25.90 -21.71 11.45
CA THR A 612 25.95 -22.80 10.49
C THR A 612 24.73 -23.72 10.65
N PRO A 613 24.32 -24.46 9.60
CA PRO A 613 23.23 -25.43 9.71
C PRO A 613 23.46 -26.46 10.83
N ALA A 614 24.70 -26.95 11.00
CA ALA A 614 25.05 -27.93 12.04
C ALA A 614 24.88 -27.36 13.45
N ASP A 615 25.32 -26.11 13.68
CA ASP A 615 25.14 -25.46 14.98
C ASP A 615 23.65 -25.18 15.28
N ALA A 616 22.87 -24.86 14.24
CA ALA A 616 21.43 -24.67 14.37
C ALA A 616 20.72 -25.98 14.75
N GLU A 617 21.08 -27.11 14.12
CA GLU A 617 20.54 -28.43 14.46
C GLU A 617 20.90 -28.86 15.89
N GLY A 618 22.14 -28.64 16.31
CA GLY A 618 22.58 -28.91 17.69
C GLY A 618 21.80 -28.09 18.71
N LEU A 619 21.61 -26.79 18.44
CA LEU A 619 20.83 -25.90 19.29
C LEU A 619 19.34 -26.31 19.33
N TRP A 620 18.78 -26.73 18.20
CA TRP A 620 17.41 -27.22 18.11
C TRP A 620 17.19 -28.46 19.00
N ALA A 621 18.10 -29.44 18.94
CA ALA A 621 18.04 -30.64 19.76
C ALA A 621 18.10 -30.32 21.27
N SER A 622 18.98 -29.40 21.68
CA SER A 622 19.05 -28.92 23.07
C SER A 622 17.74 -28.27 23.52
N ARG A 623 17.09 -27.45 22.68
CA ARG A 623 15.80 -26.82 23.02
C ARG A 623 14.68 -27.83 23.26
N ILE A 624 14.63 -28.89 22.46
CA ILE A 624 13.63 -29.97 22.64
C ILE A 624 13.81 -30.66 23.99
N GLN A 625 15.05 -30.89 24.42
CA GLN A 625 15.34 -31.60 25.66
C GLN A 625 15.19 -30.70 26.90
N GLU A 626 15.70 -29.46 26.84
CA GLU A 626 15.84 -28.59 28.00
C GLU A 626 14.69 -27.60 28.20
N GLU A 627 14.04 -27.14 27.12
CA GLU A 627 13.12 -26.00 27.16
C GLU A 627 11.66 -26.42 26.93
N TRP A 628 11.42 -27.31 25.97
CA TRP A 628 10.05 -27.65 25.58
C TRP A 628 9.22 -28.29 26.69
N PRO A 629 9.75 -29.20 27.54
CA PRO A 629 8.95 -29.78 28.62
C PRO A 629 8.36 -28.72 29.57
N SER A 630 9.16 -27.74 30.01
CA SER A 630 8.67 -26.65 30.87
C SER A 630 7.68 -25.73 30.16
N ILE A 631 7.86 -25.50 28.85
CA ILE A 631 6.91 -24.70 28.08
C ILE A 631 5.58 -25.43 27.91
N ASP A 632 5.62 -26.70 27.51
CA ASP A 632 4.43 -27.49 27.20
C ASP A 632 3.52 -27.72 28.41
N LEU A 633 4.08 -27.71 29.63
CA LEU A 633 3.29 -27.74 30.87
C LEU A 633 2.28 -26.56 30.93
N GLN A 634 2.66 -25.38 30.44
CA GLN A 634 1.80 -24.18 30.42
C GLN A 634 0.58 -24.36 29.51
N ARG A 635 0.63 -25.31 28.56
CA ARG A 635 -0.51 -25.61 27.68
C ARG A 635 -1.72 -26.12 28.46
N THR A 636 -1.49 -26.83 29.56
CA THR A 636 -2.57 -27.47 30.34
C THR A 636 -3.39 -26.48 31.17
N SER A 637 -2.78 -25.35 31.54
CA SER A 637 -3.43 -24.28 32.30
C SER A 637 -3.86 -23.08 31.44
N ALA A 638 -3.62 -23.11 30.13
CA ALA A 638 -4.03 -22.05 29.21
C ALA A 638 -5.55 -22.05 29.01
N ASP A 639 -6.16 -20.86 29.01
CA ASP A 639 -7.59 -20.68 28.75
C ASP A 639 -7.92 -20.87 27.27
N ILE A 640 -6.95 -20.56 26.40
CA ILE A 640 -7.09 -20.64 24.95
C ILE A 640 -5.84 -21.31 24.39
N VAL A 641 -6.03 -22.25 23.46
CA VAL A 641 -4.93 -22.80 22.66
C VAL A 641 -5.17 -22.46 21.20
N ILE A 642 -4.17 -21.86 20.57
CA ILE A 642 -4.23 -21.40 19.18
C ILE A 642 -3.20 -22.12 18.37
N ASN A 643 -3.65 -22.84 17.33
CA ASN A 643 -2.78 -23.32 16.27
C ASN A 643 -2.71 -22.26 15.16
N LEU A 644 -1.56 -21.58 15.03
CA LEU A 644 -1.43 -20.53 14.02
C LEU A 644 -1.42 -21.07 12.60
N GLU A 645 -1.19 -22.35 12.36
CA GLU A 645 -1.22 -22.90 10.99
C GLU A 645 -2.65 -22.97 10.46
N GLU A 646 -3.62 -23.32 11.31
CA GLU A 646 -5.04 -23.35 10.94
C GLU A 646 -5.63 -21.96 10.69
N ALA A 647 -5.02 -20.91 11.27
CA ALA A 647 -5.44 -19.52 11.13
C ALA A 647 -4.73 -18.76 9.98
N ILE A 648 -3.69 -19.35 9.36
CA ILE A 648 -2.72 -18.62 8.51
C ILE A 648 -2.39 -19.38 7.21
N LEU A 649 -2.84 -20.62 7.00
CA LEU A 649 -2.57 -21.38 5.77
C LEU A 649 -3.23 -20.78 4.52
#